data_AF-A0AAW2J8W6-F1
#
_entry.id   AF-A0AAW2J8W6-F1
#
_cell.length_a   1.000
_cell.length_b   1.000
_cell.length_c   1.000
_cell.angle_alpha   90.00
_cell.angle_beta   90.00
_cell.angle_gamma   90.00
#
_symmetry.space_group_name_H-M   'P 1'
#
loop_
_entity.id
_entity.type
_entity.pdbx_description
1 polymer ?
#
loop_
_entity_poly.entity_id
_entity_poly.type
_entity_poly.pdbx_seq_one_letter_code
_entity_poly.pdbx_strand_id
1 'polypeptide(L)'
;MAMNTGGRLVAGSHNRNEFVLINADEIGRIKSVHELSGQTCQICEDEVEITLDGELFVACNECAFPVCRTCYEYERKEGSQCCPQCKTRYKRIKGSPRVEGDEDEDNIDDLEHEFDYGDIEASGFTHSAGAVTSAHGGLAGSATTSKQDPSSQGLEIPLLTYGEEDAEIAYNQNAIIVPPFVNHGNGTHPIPPGTTPPLHPRPMVPEKDIALYGYGSVAWKDRMEEWKRRQNDKLQVVKHQGGNDGGDFDGSELDPDLPMMDEGRQPLSRKLPIASSKINPYRMIILLRLVVLGLFFHYRILNPVPDAYGLWMTSVICEIWFAVSWILDQFPKWYPIERETYLDRLSLRYEKEGKPSELADIDVFVSTVDPMKEPPLITANTVLSILAVDYPVDKVACYVSDDGAAMLTFEALSETSELLENGFPSREYEEFKVRINRLVAMAEKVPEDGWTMQDGTPWPGNNVRDHPGMIQVFLGHDGVRDIEGNELPRLVYVSREKRPGFEHHKKAGAMNSLIRVSAVLSNAPYLLNVDCDHYINNSKALREAMCFMMDPTSGKKVCYVQFPQRFDGIDRHDRYSNRNVVFFDINMKGLDGLQGPIYVGTGCVFRRQALYGYDAPAKKKPPSKTCNCWPKWCCLCCGSRKNKRSKTKKDKKKSKHREASKQIHALETIEEGLKKETRKRNRLIHSTEFVYFITETNIVARPPLSQEKLEKKFGQSPVFVASTLLENGGIPNTVSSSSLLKEAIHVISCGYEDKTEWGKEVGWIYGSVTEDILTGFKMHCHGWRSVYCIPKRPAFKGSAPINLSDRLHQVLRWALGSVEIFLSKHCPIWYGYGGGLKWLERFSYINSVVYPWTSLPLLVYCTLPAICLLTGKFIVPEEPFLLA
;
A
#
# COMPACT_ATOMS: atom_id res chain seq x y z
N MET A 1 -23.42 -19.59 18.51
CA MET A 1 -24.07 -18.44 17.85
C MET A 1 -23.02 -17.35 17.75
N ALA A 2 -22.63 -16.95 16.54
CA ALA A 2 -21.76 -15.80 16.34
C ALA A 2 -22.60 -14.53 16.40
N MET A 3 -22.06 -13.45 16.98
CA MET A 3 -22.53 -12.11 16.62
C MET A 3 -21.96 -11.82 15.24
N ASN A 4 -22.80 -11.89 14.21
CA ASN A 4 -22.52 -11.22 12.96
C ASN A 4 -22.40 -9.72 13.27
N THR A 5 -21.24 -9.12 12.98
CA THR A 5 -21.00 -7.71 13.29
C THR A 5 -21.58 -6.78 12.23
N GLY A 6 -21.83 -7.27 11.02
CA GLY A 6 -22.05 -6.41 9.85
C GLY A 6 -20.88 -5.44 9.63
N GLY A 7 -21.13 -4.39 8.85
CA GLY A 7 -20.24 -3.25 8.66
C GLY A 7 -20.35 -2.21 9.77
N ARG A 8 -20.26 -2.61 11.05
CA ARG A 8 -20.44 -1.69 12.19
C ARG A 8 -19.14 -1.05 12.66
N LEU A 9 -19.12 0.29 12.67
CA LEU A 9 -18.02 1.09 13.17
C LEU A 9 -17.85 0.87 14.68
N VAL A 10 -16.71 0.31 15.08
CA VAL A 10 -16.34 0.11 16.48
C VAL A 10 -15.51 1.29 16.95
N ALA A 11 -16.07 2.12 17.83
CA ALA A 11 -15.35 3.20 18.50
C ALA A 11 -15.09 2.84 19.97
N GLY A 12 -13.89 3.12 20.51
CA GLY A 12 -13.62 2.82 21.91
C GLY A 12 -12.34 3.40 22.52
N SER A 13 -12.30 3.37 23.85
CA SER A 13 -11.13 3.75 24.64
C SER A 13 -10.89 2.72 25.74
N HIS A 14 -9.78 1.98 25.62
CA HIS A 14 -9.36 1.01 26.62
C HIS A 14 -9.22 1.62 28.03
N ASN A 15 -8.77 2.88 28.12
CA ASN A 15 -8.59 3.57 29.39
C ASN A 15 -9.90 3.92 30.11
N ARG A 16 -11.03 3.95 29.39
CA ARG A 16 -12.37 4.17 29.96
C ARG A 16 -13.21 2.88 30.09
N ASN A 17 -12.78 1.78 29.46
CA ASN A 17 -13.59 0.58 29.18
C ASN A 17 -14.87 0.87 28.36
N GLU A 18 -14.92 2.02 27.69
CA GLU A 18 -16.02 2.42 26.80
C GLU A 18 -15.77 1.81 25.42
N PHE A 19 -16.72 0.99 24.96
CA PHE A 19 -16.79 0.45 23.60
C PHE A 19 -18.20 0.73 23.07
N VAL A 20 -18.28 1.48 21.97
CA VAL A 20 -19.52 1.83 21.28
C VAL A 20 -19.51 1.14 19.92
N LEU A 21 -20.54 0.34 19.68
CA LEU A 21 -20.87 -0.20 18.36
C LEU A 21 -21.83 0.81 17.71
N ILE A 22 -21.39 1.44 16.62
CA ILE A 22 -22.18 2.41 15.86
C ILE A 22 -22.69 1.71 14.59
N ASN A 23 -23.96 1.93 14.24
CA ASN A 23 -24.62 1.15 13.19
C ASN A 23 -24.40 1.78 11.80
N ALA A 24 -23.18 1.71 11.28
CA ALA A 24 -22.87 2.04 9.88
C ALA A 24 -23.37 0.96 8.87
N ASP A 25 -24.50 0.33 9.17
CA ASP A 25 -24.85 -1.05 8.77
C ASP A 25 -26.25 -1.17 8.11
N GLU A 26 -26.87 -0.03 7.78
CA GLU A 26 -28.01 0.06 6.84
C GLU A 26 -27.60 0.73 5.50
N ILE A 27 -26.29 0.87 5.28
CA ILE A 27 -25.68 1.35 4.03
C ILE A 27 -25.76 0.23 2.99
N GLY A 28 -26.97 0.07 2.42
CA GLY A 28 -27.29 -1.03 1.50
C GLY A 28 -28.61 -0.85 0.73
N ARG A 29 -29.22 0.33 0.78
CA ARG A 29 -30.35 0.71 -0.07
C ARG A 29 -30.30 2.18 -0.47
N ILE A 30 -29.80 2.42 -1.69
CA ILE A 30 -30.34 3.53 -2.49
C ILE A 30 -31.79 3.15 -2.86
N LYS A 31 -32.75 3.44 -1.96
CA LYS A 31 -34.10 3.79 -2.40
C LYS A 31 -33.93 5.11 -3.16
N SER A 32 -33.93 5.05 -4.48
CA SER A 32 -34.15 6.25 -5.29
C SER A 32 -35.51 6.85 -4.91
N VAL A 33 -35.63 8.18 -5.02
CA VAL A 33 -36.79 8.97 -4.56
C VAL A 33 -36.95 8.99 -3.03
N HIS A 34 -36.23 9.91 -2.37
CA HIS A 34 -36.71 10.48 -1.08
C HIS A 34 -36.16 11.86 -0.67
N GLU A 35 -35.17 12.44 -1.39
CA GLU A 35 -34.70 13.83 -1.20
C GLU A 35 -35.69 14.84 -1.87
N LEU A 36 -36.99 14.68 -1.58
CA LEU A 36 -38.13 15.45 -2.15
C LEU A 36 -39.20 15.81 -1.09
N SER A 37 -38.88 15.74 0.20
CA SER A 37 -39.68 16.39 1.25
C SER A 37 -39.73 17.90 1.00
N GLY A 38 -40.92 18.45 0.75
CA GLY A 38 -41.11 19.85 0.33
C GLY A 38 -41.67 20.02 -1.09
N GLN A 39 -42.17 18.96 -1.74
CA GLN A 39 -42.98 19.11 -2.95
C GLN A 39 -44.34 19.73 -2.63
N THR A 40 -44.60 20.90 -3.22
CA THR A 40 -45.95 21.49 -3.30
C THR A 40 -46.75 20.84 -4.44
N CYS A 41 -48.06 20.74 -4.24
CA CYS A 41 -49.01 20.23 -5.22
C CYS A 41 -49.02 21.11 -6.46
N GLN A 42 -48.73 20.55 -7.62
CA GLN A 42 -48.66 21.28 -8.89
C GLN A 42 -50.05 21.60 -9.49
N ILE A 43 -51.08 21.74 -8.63
CA ILE A 43 -52.47 22.06 -8.98
C ILE A 43 -53.01 23.18 -8.06
N CYS A 44 -52.74 23.12 -6.74
CA CYS A 44 -53.17 24.13 -5.77
C CYS A 44 -52.04 24.84 -5.00
N GLU A 45 -50.78 24.46 -5.23
CA GLU A 45 -49.56 24.96 -4.55
C GLU A 45 -49.45 24.68 -3.04
N ASP A 46 -50.46 24.07 -2.40
CA ASP A 46 -50.39 23.55 -1.02
C ASP A 46 -49.40 22.37 -0.88
N GLU A 47 -48.97 22.05 0.35
CA GLU A 47 -48.08 20.91 0.62
C GLU A 47 -48.77 19.56 0.32
N VAL A 48 -48.01 18.61 -0.25
CA VAL A 48 -48.51 17.23 -0.47
C VAL A 48 -48.50 16.47 0.85
N GLU A 49 -49.68 16.03 1.30
CA GLU A 49 -49.87 15.31 2.56
C GLU A 49 -48.96 14.07 2.71
N ILE A 50 -48.53 13.80 3.94
CA ILE A 50 -47.86 12.55 4.31
C ILE A 50 -48.92 11.58 4.84
N THR A 51 -48.88 10.33 4.38
CA THR A 51 -49.83 9.30 4.81
C THR A 51 -49.61 8.88 6.26
N LEU A 52 -50.62 8.27 6.89
CA LEU A 52 -50.55 7.83 8.29
C LEU A 52 -49.44 6.81 8.58
N ASP A 53 -48.98 6.09 7.56
CA ASP A 53 -47.87 5.13 7.64
C ASP A 53 -46.49 5.77 7.41
N GLY A 54 -46.43 7.09 7.19
CA GLY A 54 -45.19 7.89 7.09
C GLY A 54 -44.61 8.04 5.68
N GLU A 55 -45.19 7.41 4.65
CA GLU A 55 -44.78 7.61 3.26
C GLU A 55 -45.50 8.83 2.62
N LEU A 56 -44.81 9.55 1.72
CA LEU A 56 -45.37 10.70 0.99
C LEU A 56 -46.57 10.25 0.13
N PHE A 57 -47.64 11.04 0.07
CA PHE A 57 -48.78 10.71 -0.78
C PHE A 57 -48.42 10.78 -2.27
N VAL A 58 -48.30 9.62 -2.93
CA VAL A 58 -48.06 9.51 -4.37
C VAL A 58 -49.38 9.32 -5.11
N ALA A 59 -49.86 10.38 -5.74
CA ALA A 59 -51.11 10.37 -6.50
C ALA A 59 -51.05 9.46 -7.75
N CYS A 60 -49.92 9.42 -8.47
CA CYS A 60 -49.74 8.64 -9.70
C CYS A 60 -48.55 7.69 -9.62
N ASN A 61 -48.82 6.39 -9.52
CA ASN A 61 -47.78 5.36 -9.41
C ASN A 61 -46.88 5.21 -10.65
N GLU A 62 -47.30 5.71 -11.81
CA GLU A 62 -46.54 5.61 -13.08
C GLU A 62 -45.48 6.70 -13.24
N CYS A 63 -45.68 7.89 -12.65
CA CYS A 63 -44.82 9.06 -12.89
C CYS A 63 -44.52 9.93 -11.66
N ALA A 64 -45.09 9.61 -10.49
CA ALA A 64 -44.93 10.33 -9.23
C ALA A 64 -45.18 11.85 -9.31
N PHE A 65 -46.10 12.29 -10.18
CA PHE A 65 -46.45 13.71 -10.31
C PHE A 65 -47.04 14.26 -8.99
N PRO A 66 -46.42 15.29 -8.38
CA PRO A 66 -46.79 15.74 -7.04
C PRO A 66 -48.13 16.49 -7.01
N VAL A 67 -49.12 15.83 -6.42
CA VAL A 67 -50.51 16.30 -6.26
C VAL A 67 -50.97 15.93 -4.86
N CYS A 68 -51.53 16.87 -4.09
CA CYS A 68 -52.06 16.59 -2.76
C CYS A 68 -53.31 15.71 -2.84
N ARG A 69 -53.69 15.08 -1.72
CA ARG A 69 -54.82 14.15 -1.67
C ARG A 69 -56.12 14.79 -2.17
N THR A 70 -56.42 16.00 -1.73
CA THR A 70 -57.62 16.76 -2.14
C THR A 70 -57.69 16.95 -3.65
N CYS A 71 -56.60 17.33 -4.30
CA CYS A 71 -56.56 17.50 -5.75
C CYS A 71 -56.58 16.17 -6.52
N TYR A 72 -56.04 15.08 -5.96
CA TYR A 72 -56.19 13.73 -6.52
C TYR A 72 -57.64 13.23 -6.43
N GLU A 73 -58.31 13.41 -5.29
CA GLU A 73 -59.71 13.02 -5.12
C GLU A 73 -60.64 13.88 -5.98
N TYR A 74 -60.34 15.18 -6.14
CA TYR A 74 -61.02 16.06 -7.11
C TYR A 74 -60.83 15.61 -8.57
N GLU A 75 -59.59 15.39 -9.03
CA GLU A 75 -59.35 14.93 -10.43
C GLU A 75 -60.01 13.57 -10.72
N ARG A 76 -60.19 12.71 -9.71
CA ARG A 76 -60.92 11.43 -9.85
C ARG A 76 -62.44 11.57 -9.83
N LYS A 77 -62.99 12.49 -9.03
CA LYS A 77 -64.45 12.63 -8.84
C LYS A 77 -65.10 13.59 -9.84
N GLU A 78 -64.43 14.69 -10.15
CA GLU A 78 -64.99 15.83 -10.89
C GLU A 78 -64.09 16.32 -12.05
N GLY A 79 -62.79 15.97 -12.03
CA GLY A 79 -61.85 16.26 -13.11
C GLY A 79 -61.76 15.17 -14.18
N SER A 80 -60.55 14.98 -14.73
CA SER A 80 -60.30 14.18 -15.93
C SER A 80 -60.15 12.67 -15.70
N GLN A 81 -60.25 12.22 -14.44
CA GLN A 81 -59.85 10.90 -13.92
C GLN A 81 -58.40 10.48 -14.21
N CYS A 82 -57.58 11.33 -14.82
CA CYS A 82 -56.26 10.97 -15.35
C CYS A 82 -55.17 11.93 -14.84
N CYS A 83 -53.95 11.42 -14.69
CA CYS A 83 -52.81 12.23 -14.26
C CYS A 83 -52.58 13.41 -15.24
N PRO A 84 -52.53 14.67 -14.77
CA PRO A 84 -52.35 15.83 -15.64
C PRO A 84 -51.10 15.76 -16.52
N GLN A 85 -50.01 15.17 -16.03
CA GLN A 85 -48.76 15.00 -16.77
C GLN A 85 -48.78 13.81 -17.74
N CYS A 86 -49.00 12.58 -17.26
CA CYS A 86 -48.83 11.37 -18.08
C CYS A 86 -50.12 10.85 -18.75
N LYS A 87 -51.28 11.41 -18.42
CA LYS A 87 -52.62 11.05 -18.91
C LYS A 87 -53.08 9.61 -18.62
N THR A 88 -52.35 8.83 -17.82
CA THR A 88 -52.83 7.54 -17.29
C THR A 88 -53.98 7.76 -16.29
N ARG A 89 -55.02 6.92 -16.32
CA ARG A 89 -56.13 6.95 -15.36
C ARG A 89 -55.63 6.69 -13.93
N TYR A 90 -56.10 7.48 -12.98
CA TYR A 90 -55.76 7.36 -11.57
C TYR A 90 -56.49 6.17 -10.91
N LYS A 91 -55.72 5.12 -10.60
CA LYS A 91 -56.18 3.97 -9.80
C LYS A 91 -56.65 4.38 -8.41
N ARG A 92 -57.55 3.59 -7.82
CA ARG A 92 -58.14 3.90 -6.51
C ARG A 92 -57.17 3.61 -5.36
N ILE A 93 -56.77 4.64 -4.63
CA ILE A 93 -56.00 4.52 -3.40
C ILE A 93 -56.94 4.14 -2.24
N LYS A 94 -56.45 3.29 -1.33
CA LYS A 94 -57.24 2.75 -0.22
C LYS A 94 -57.70 3.87 0.72
N GLY A 95 -59.01 3.92 0.96
CA GLY A 95 -59.64 4.96 1.80
C GLY A 95 -60.07 6.22 1.04
N SER A 96 -59.90 6.30 -0.27
CA SER A 96 -60.58 7.31 -1.11
C SER A 96 -61.96 6.80 -1.59
N PRO A 97 -62.92 7.70 -1.89
CA PRO A 97 -64.19 7.33 -2.50
C PRO A 97 -64.04 6.51 -3.78
N ARG A 98 -65.05 5.69 -4.10
CA ARG A 98 -65.23 5.10 -5.44
C ARG A 98 -65.76 6.17 -6.40
N VAL A 99 -65.32 6.12 -7.64
CA VAL A 99 -65.78 6.99 -8.74
C VAL A 99 -66.17 6.14 -9.95
N GLU A 100 -66.93 6.71 -10.88
CA GLU A 100 -67.44 6.00 -12.06
C GLU A 100 -66.28 5.40 -12.88
N GLY A 101 -66.35 4.10 -13.16
CA GLY A 101 -65.26 3.31 -13.78
C GLY A 101 -64.27 2.66 -12.79
N ASP A 102 -64.48 2.75 -11.48
CA ASP A 102 -63.73 1.94 -10.48
C ASP A 102 -64.21 0.47 -10.40
N GLU A 103 -65.22 0.10 -11.18
CA GLU A 103 -65.83 -1.23 -11.21
C GLU A 103 -64.95 -2.28 -11.91
N ASP A 104 -64.07 -1.88 -12.83
CA ASP A 104 -63.13 -2.77 -13.53
C ASP A 104 -61.89 -3.14 -12.69
N GLU A 105 -61.66 -2.52 -11.52
CA GLU A 105 -60.56 -2.86 -10.59
C GLU A 105 -61.01 -3.81 -9.46
N ASP A 106 -61.91 -4.73 -9.77
CA ASP A 106 -62.35 -5.80 -8.87
C ASP A 106 -61.24 -6.85 -8.65
N ASN A 107 -60.99 -7.21 -7.39
CA ASN A 107 -60.39 -8.49 -7.00
C ASN A 107 -60.82 -8.90 -5.58
N ILE A 108 -62.15 -9.05 -5.43
CA ILE A 108 -62.85 -9.78 -4.36
C ILE A 108 -62.94 -9.06 -2.98
N ASP A 109 -64.16 -9.11 -2.47
CA ASP A 109 -64.70 -8.76 -1.14
C ASP A 109 -64.74 -7.27 -0.69
N ASP A 110 -65.96 -6.91 -0.27
CA ASP A 110 -66.37 -5.87 0.69
C ASP A 110 -65.98 -4.40 0.40
N LEU A 111 -66.87 -3.51 -0.06
CA LEU A 111 -68.35 -3.52 -0.03
C LEU A 111 -68.98 -3.37 1.37
N GLU A 112 -68.49 -2.42 2.17
CA GLU A 112 -69.29 -1.78 3.21
C GLU A 112 -68.98 -0.27 3.34
N HIS A 113 -70.03 0.53 3.58
CA HIS A 113 -70.03 2.00 3.78
C HIS A 113 -69.84 2.89 2.54
N GLU A 114 -71.00 3.28 2.01
CA GLU A 114 -71.33 4.17 0.88
C GLU A 114 -71.93 5.50 1.41
N PHE A 115 -72.19 6.48 0.54
CA PHE A 115 -72.84 7.80 0.81
C PHE A 115 -71.97 8.86 1.54
N ASP A 116 -72.14 10.19 1.36
CA ASP A 116 -73.28 10.96 0.79
C ASP A 116 -72.84 12.22 -0.04
N TYR A 117 -73.80 12.95 -0.64
CA TYR A 117 -73.71 14.07 -1.63
C TYR A 117 -73.31 15.46 -1.06
N GLY A 118 -73.00 16.54 -1.82
CA GLY A 118 -72.91 16.81 -3.29
C GLY A 118 -72.91 18.33 -3.66
N ASP A 119 -72.78 18.67 -4.96
CA ASP A 119 -73.21 19.94 -5.67
C ASP A 119 -72.49 21.32 -5.38
N ILE A 120 -72.34 22.36 -6.26
CA ILE A 120 -72.79 22.65 -7.66
C ILE A 120 -72.06 23.86 -8.38
N GLU A 121 -72.01 23.88 -9.74
CA GLU A 121 -71.86 25.02 -10.74
C GLU A 121 -70.66 26.06 -10.75
N ALA A 122 -70.32 26.83 -11.82
CA ALA A 122 -70.37 26.70 -13.31
C ALA A 122 -69.73 27.91 -14.11
N SER A 123 -69.37 27.70 -15.40
CA SER A 123 -69.17 28.68 -16.53
C SER A 123 -67.91 29.61 -16.61
N GLY A 124 -67.37 30.04 -17.78
CA GLY A 124 -67.58 29.61 -19.19
C GLY A 124 -67.00 30.57 -20.30
N PHE A 125 -66.75 30.03 -21.53
CA PHE A 125 -66.60 30.69 -22.87
C PHE A 125 -65.33 31.56 -23.16
N THR A 126 -64.71 31.70 -24.36
CA THR A 126 -64.64 31.05 -25.73
C THR A 126 -63.43 31.71 -26.53
N HIS A 127 -62.97 31.44 -27.77
CA HIS A 127 -63.35 30.59 -28.93
C HIS A 127 -62.14 30.29 -29.90
N SER A 128 -62.38 29.41 -30.88
CA SER A 128 -61.77 29.08 -32.22
C SER A 128 -61.33 30.24 -33.16
N ALA A 129 -60.64 30.11 -34.32
CA ALA A 129 -59.70 29.19 -35.02
C ALA A 129 -59.31 29.87 -36.40
N GLY A 130 -58.52 29.40 -37.38
CA GLY A 130 -57.68 28.20 -37.68
C GLY A 130 -57.17 28.22 -39.15
N ALA A 131 -56.42 27.19 -39.62
CA ALA A 131 -55.81 26.97 -40.97
C ALA A 131 -54.60 27.88 -41.38
N VAL A 132 -53.45 27.49 -41.97
CA VAL A 132 -52.81 26.26 -42.56
C VAL A 132 -52.63 26.26 -44.09
N THR A 133 -51.37 26.32 -44.56
CA THR A 133 -50.81 25.58 -45.74
C THR A 133 -49.28 25.73 -45.81
N SER A 134 -48.58 24.86 -46.55
CA SER A 134 -47.10 24.71 -46.54
C SER A 134 -46.51 24.59 -47.96
N ALA A 135 -45.25 25.00 -48.16
CA ALA A 135 -44.26 24.30 -49.02
C ALA A 135 -42.85 24.98 -49.07
N HIS A 136 -41.85 24.16 -49.42
CA HIS A 136 -40.45 24.47 -49.83
C HIS A 136 -40.29 25.75 -50.68
N GLY A 137 -39.18 26.50 -50.70
CA GLY A 137 -37.75 26.15 -50.55
C GLY A 137 -36.99 26.60 -51.83
N GLY A 138 -35.74 27.09 -51.74
CA GLY A 138 -35.01 27.60 -52.93
C GLY A 138 -33.71 28.35 -52.60
N LEU A 139 -32.72 28.27 -53.49
CA LEU A 139 -31.31 28.58 -53.22
C LEU A 139 -30.80 29.90 -53.85
N ALA A 140 -29.77 30.47 -53.20
CA ALA A 140 -28.56 31.08 -53.78
C ALA A 140 -28.50 32.56 -54.27
N GLY A 141 -27.34 33.17 -53.96
CA GLY A 141 -26.74 34.36 -54.58
C GLY A 141 -26.46 35.53 -53.60
N SER A 142 -25.41 36.35 -53.73
CA SER A 142 -24.03 36.17 -54.25
C SER A 142 -23.17 37.41 -53.89
N ALA A 143 -21.87 37.21 -53.61
CA ALA A 143 -20.74 38.16 -53.78
C ALA A 143 -20.73 39.59 -53.14
N THR A 144 -19.75 39.79 -52.24
CA THR A 144 -18.78 40.92 -52.13
C THR A 144 -19.23 42.40 -52.25
N THR A 145 -18.90 43.27 -51.28
CA THR A 145 -17.61 44.02 -51.15
C THR A 145 -17.75 45.02 -49.97
N SER A 146 -16.75 45.63 -49.30
CA SER A 146 -15.25 45.59 -49.26
C SER A 146 -14.83 46.03 -47.81
N LYS A 147 -13.63 46.46 -47.38
CA LYS A 147 -12.38 46.96 -48.00
C LYS A 147 -11.17 46.73 -47.04
N GLN A 148 -10.17 47.62 -46.94
CA GLN A 148 -8.92 47.41 -46.16
C GLN A 148 -8.37 48.67 -45.43
N ASP A 149 -7.87 48.44 -44.21
CA ASP A 149 -6.62 48.97 -43.58
C ASP A 149 -6.40 50.50 -43.36
N PRO A 150 -5.42 50.94 -42.50
CA PRO A 150 -4.37 50.16 -41.81
C PRO A 150 -4.12 50.41 -40.29
N SER A 151 -3.43 49.43 -39.69
CA SER A 151 -2.38 49.55 -38.62
C SER A 151 -2.71 49.99 -37.18
N SER A 152 -2.36 49.13 -36.22
CA SER A 152 -1.50 49.44 -35.05
C SER A 152 -1.17 48.14 -34.27
N GLN A 153 -0.30 48.19 -33.26
CA GLN A 153 0.28 47.01 -32.59
C GLN A 153 -0.52 46.56 -31.37
N GLY A 154 -0.65 45.24 -31.19
CA GLY A 154 -1.12 44.60 -29.95
C GLY A 154 -0.71 43.13 -29.93
N LEU A 155 0.08 42.72 -28.92
CA LEU A 155 0.51 41.34 -28.71
C LEU A 155 -0.22 40.78 -27.49
N GLU A 156 -1.21 39.92 -27.70
CA GLU A 156 -1.86 39.18 -26.61
C GLU A 156 -2.31 37.78 -27.05
N ILE A 157 -2.67 36.94 -26.09
CA ILE A 157 -2.60 35.48 -26.18
C ILE A 157 -3.98 34.86 -26.48
N PRO A 158 -4.13 33.99 -27.50
CA PRO A 158 -5.33 33.18 -27.66
C PRO A 158 -5.31 31.93 -26.78
N LEU A 159 -6.46 31.59 -26.19
CA LEU A 159 -6.72 30.26 -25.64
C LEU A 159 -6.61 29.20 -26.76
N LEU A 160 -6.12 28.01 -26.42
CA LEU A 160 -6.26 26.82 -27.27
C LEU A 160 -7.33 25.90 -26.69
N THR A 161 -8.45 25.81 -27.41
CA THR A 161 -9.53 24.86 -27.16
C THR A 161 -9.12 23.44 -27.54
N TYR A 162 -9.64 22.45 -26.82
CA TYR A 162 -9.56 21.05 -27.25
C TYR A 162 -10.47 20.80 -28.46
N GLY A 163 -10.02 19.95 -29.38
CA GLY A 163 -10.84 19.47 -30.48
C GLY A 163 -10.01 18.94 -31.66
N GLU A 164 -9.79 17.63 -31.70
CA GLU A 164 -9.88 16.82 -32.92
C GLU A 164 -9.91 15.34 -32.49
N GLU A 165 -10.95 14.63 -32.93
CA GLU A 165 -11.18 13.20 -32.70
C GLU A 165 -11.11 12.49 -34.06
N ASP A 166 -10.43 11.34 -34.14
CA ASP A 166 -10.49 10.45 -35.30
C ASP A 166 -11.15 9.12 -34.91
N ALA A 167 -12.26 8.80 -35.57
CA ALA A 167 -12.82 7.45 -35.65
C ALA A 167 -12.19 6.71 -36.86
N GLU A 168 -12.34 5.42 -37.10
CA GLU A 168 -13.25 4.39 -36.58
C GLU A 168 -12.49 3.05 -36.41
N ILE A 169 -13.12 2.03 -35.80
CA ILE A 169 -13.25 0.67 -36.38
C ILE A 169 -14.15 -0.19 -35.47
N ALA A 170 -15.07 -0.93 -36.08
CA ALA A 170 -16.16 -1.63 -35.38
C ALA A 170 -15.82 -3.05 -34.90
N TYR A 171 -16.68 -3.59 -34.04
CA TYR A 171 -16.57 -4.91 -33.41
C TYR A 171 -17.27 -6.00 -34.25
N ASN A 172 -16.66 -7.20 -34.32
CA ASN A 172 -17.20 -8.46 -34.87
C ASN A 172 -17.72 -8.49 -36.33
N GLN A 173 -16.99 -9.20 -37.21
CA GLN A 173 -17.63 -10.13 -38.16
C GLN A 173 -16.66 -11.23 -38.65
N ASN A 174 -17.16 -12.47 -38.76
CA ASN A 174 -16.42 -13.61 -39.32
C ASN A 174 -16.66 -13.71 -40.83
N ALA A 175 -15.60 -13.81 -41.64
CA ALA A 175 -15.70 -14.17 -43.05
C ALA A 175 -14.53 -15.09 -43.46
N ILE A 176 -14.85 -16.18 -44.18
CA ILE A 176 -13.88 -17.17 -44.66
C ILE A 176 -13.41 -16.77 -46.07
N ILE A 177 -12.10 -16.71 -46.30
CA ILE A 177 -11.52 -16.61 -47.65
C ILE A 177 -10.38 -17.64 -47.78
N VAL A 178 -10.47 -18.49 -48.81
CA VAL A 178 -9.48 -19.52 -49.15
C VAL A 178 -8.95 -19.29 -50.57
N PRO A 179 -7.63 -19.13 -50.74
CA PRO A 179 -6.91 -19.34 -52.00
C PRO A 179 -5.81 -20.44 -51.84
N PRO A 180 -5.31 -21.07 -52.93
CA PRO A 180 -5.77 -22.43 -53.24
C PRO A 180 -4.67 -23.51 -53.30
N PHE A 181 -5.09 -24.77 -53.21
CA PHE A 181 -4.24 -25.94 -53.46
C PHE A 181 -4.08 -26.24 -54.96
N VAL A 182 -2.89 -26.71 -55.35
CA VAL A 182 -2.61 -27.38 -56.65
C VAL A 182 -1.84 -28.68 -56.36
N ASN A 183 -1.88 -29.65 -57.28
CA ASN A 183 -1.89 -31.08 -56.96
C ASN A 183 -0.54 -31.84 -57.08
N HIS A 184 -0.39 -32.84 -56.19
CA HIS A 184 0.31 -34.15 -56.32
C HIS A 184 1.40 -34.41 -57.39
N GLY A 185 2.53 -35.02 -56.95
CA GLY A 185 3.52 -35.69 -57.82
C GLY A 185 4.58 -36.53 -57.08
N ASN A 186 4.51 -37.87 -57.21
CA ASN A 186 5.29 -38.92 -56.51
C ASN A 186 6.84 -38.82 -56.57
N GLY A 187 7.58 -39.39 -55.57
CA GLY A 187 9.02 -39.67 -55.76
C GLY A 187 9.95 -40.14 -54.61
N THR A 188 9.74 -41.33 -54.00
CA THR A 188 10.78 -42.23 -53.39
C THR A 188 11.70 -41.81 -52.19
N HIS A 189 12.14 -42.83 -51.44
CA HIS A 189 13.05 -42.87 -50.25
C HIS A 189 14.57 -42.69 -50.61
N PRO A 190 15.56 -42.62 -49.67
CA PRO A 190 15.56 -42.98 -48.23
C PRO A 190 16.33 -42.05 -47.23
N ILE A 191 16.39 -42.48 -45.96
CA ILE A 191 17.14 -41.94 -44.80
C ILE A 191 18.33 -42.90 -44.53
N PRO A 192 19.61 -42.45 -44.34
CA PRO A 192 20.15 -42.09 -43.01
C PRO A 192 21.36 -41.09 -43.05
N PRO A 193 22.14 -40.88 -41.96
CA PRO A 193 21.71 -40.27 -40.69
C PRO A 193 22.61 -39.11 -40.20
N GLY A 194 22.07 -38.24 -39.34
CA GLY A 194 22.83 -37.63 -38.24
C GLY A 194 23.83 -36.51 -38.54
N THR A 195 23.36 -35.26 -38.60
CA THR A 195 24.09 -34.10 -38.05
C THR A 195 23.13 -32.95 -37.77
N THR A 196 23.07 -32.45 -36.53
CA THR A 196 22.31 -31.25 -36.16
C THR A 196 23.18 -30.00 -36.33
N PRO A 197 22.88 -29.08 -37.27
CA PRO A 197 23.52 -27.77 -37.29
C PRO A 197 23.02 -26.92 -36.09
N PRO A 198 23.80 -25.92 -35.64
CA PRO A 198 23.39 -25.07 -34.53
C PRO A 198 22.18 -24.20 -34.90
N LEU A 199 21.21 -24.12 -33.99
CA LEU A 199 20.04 -23.24 -34.13
C LEU A 199 20.48 -21.77 -34.06
N HIS A 200 20.38 -21.05 -35.18
CA HIS A 200 20.51 -19.60 -35.20
C HIS A 200 19.37 -18.94 -34.40
N PRO A 201 19.66 -17.97 -33.52
CA PRO A 201 18.61 -17.20 -32.85
C PRO A 201 17.87 -16.32 -33.87
N ARG A 202 16.53 -16.37 -33.85
CA ARG A 202 15.70 -15.48 -34.67
C ARG A 202 15.67 -14.06 -34.05
N PRO A 203 15.70 -12.98 -34.85
CA PRO A 203 15.49 -11.63 -34.34
C PRO A 203 14.08 -11.46 -33.74
N MET A 204 13.96 -10.66 -32.68
CA MET A 204 12.66 -10.16 -32.21
C MET A 204 12.18 -9.00 -33.09
N VAL A 205 10.89 -8.99 -33.43
CA VAL A 205 10.23 -7.84 -34.08
C VAL A 205 9.82 -6.84 -32.99
N PRO A 206 10.20 -5.54 -33.07
CA PRO A 206 9.96 -4.59 -31.97
C PRO A 206 8.49 -4.21 -31.71
N GLU A 207 7.61 -4.40 -32.70
CA GLU A 207 6.30 -3.73 -32.79
C GLU A 207 5.12 -4.60 -32.33
N LYS A 208 5.36 -5.69 -31.59
CA LYS A 208 4.29 -6.56 -31.06
C LYS A 208 4.33 -6.65 -29.54
N ASP A 209 3.14 -6.59 -28.93
CA ASP A 209 2.97 -6.60 -27.48
C ASP A 209 3.54 -7.86 -26.83
N ILE A 210 4.27 -7.65 -25.73
CA ILE A 210 4.86 -8.67 -24.87
C ILE A 210 3.77 -9.49 -24.15
N ALA A 211 2.54 -8.97 -24.02
CA ALA A 211 1.38 -9.73 -23.55
C ALA A 211 1.20 -11.07 -24.31
N LEU A 212 1.48 -11.10 -25.62
CA LEU A 212 1.38 -12.29 -26.47
C LEU A 212 2.35 -13.43 -26.07
N TYR A 213 3.39 -13.12 -25.29
CA TYR A 213 4.41 -14.08 -24.85
C TYR A 213 4.40 -14.33 -23.33
N GLY A 214 3.67 -13.51 -22.56
CA GLY A 214 3.74 -13.45 -21.10
C GLY A 214 2.84 -14.44 -20.34
N TYR A 215 3.09 -14.53 -19.03
CA TYR A 215 2.31 -15.27 -18.03
C TYR A 215 0.82 -14.86 -18.06
N GLY A 216 -0.06 -15.85 -18.24
CA GLY A 216 -1.52 -15.69 -18.34
C GLY A 216 -2.08 -15.67 -19.78
N SER A 217 -1.23 -15.59 -20.81
CA SER A 217 -1.68 -15.70 -22.21
C SER A 217 -2.14 -17.11 -22.58
N VAL A 218 -2.94 -17.25 -23.66
CA VAL A 218 -3.29 -18.58 -24.23
C VAL A 218 -2.02 -19.36 -24.55
N ALA A 219 -1.02 -18.74 -25.19
CA ALA A 219 0.28 -19.35 -25.46
C ALA A 219 1.10 -19.73 -24.20
N TRP A 220 0.81 -19.14 -23.02
CA TRP A 220 1.35 -19.61 -21.74
C TRP A 220 0.54 -20.79 -21.20
N LYS A 221 -0.79 -20.75 -21.31
CA LYS A 221 -1.68 -21.86 -20.92
C LYS A 221 -1.36 -23.10 -21.74
N ASP A 222 -1.14 -22.98 -23.05
CA ASP A 222 -0.74 -24.09 -23.93
C ASP A 222 0.62 -24.67 -23.54
N ARG A 223 1.60 -23.84 -23.18
CA ARG A 223 2.91 -24.30 -22.66
C ARG A 223 2.77 -25.02 -21.32
N MET A 224 1.86 -24.54 -20.45
CA MET A 224 1.55 -25.14 -19.16
C MET A 224 0.84 -26.50 -19.34
N GLU A 225 -0.15 -26.58 -20.22
CA GLU A 225 -0.85 -27.81 -20.64
C GLU A 225 0.10 -28.83 -21.28
N GLU A 226 0.96 -28.39 -22.21
CA GLU A 226 1.94 -29.27 -22.83
C GLU A 226 2.97 -29.78 -21.80
N TRP A 227 3.39 -28.94 -20.86
CA TRP A 227 4.22 -29.35 -19.73
C TRP A 227 3.47 -30.36 -18.84
N LYS A 228 2.21 -30.13 -18.46
CA LYS A 228 1.38 -31.09 -17.69
C LYS A 228 1.24 -32.44 -18.41
N ARG A 229 1.04 -32.46 -19.73
CA ARG A 229 1.04 -33.70 -20.52
C ARG A 229 2.37 -34.42 -20.39
N ARG A 230 3.48 -33.72 -20.65
CA ARG A 230 4.85 -34.26 -20.48
C ARG A 230 5.17 -34.68 -19.03
N GLN A 231 4.47 -34.15 -18.02
CA GLN A 231 4.54 -34.63 -16.63
C GLN A 231 3.77 -35.95 -16.44
N ASN A 232 2.52 -36.03 -16.91
CA ASN A 232 1.74 -37.28 -16.89
C ASN A 232 2.42 -38.40 -17.68
N ASP A 233 2.95 -38.11 -18.86
CA ASP A 233 3.70 -39.06 -19.70
C ASP A 233 4.92 -39.61 -18.95
N LYS A 234 5.71 -38.72 -18.30
CA LYS A 234 6.84 -39.14 -17.46
C LYS A 234 6.40 -39.97 -16.25
N LEU A 235 5.28 -39.63 -15.61
CA LEU A 235 4.75 -40.35 -14.47
C LEU A 235 4.27 -41.77 -14.86
N GLN A 236 3.68 -41.91 -16.05
CA GLN A 236 3.33 -43.21 -16.63
C GLN A 236 4.58 -44.02 -17.02
N VAL A 237 5.60 -43.40 -17.63
CA VAL A 237 6.88 -44.06 -17.95
C VAL A 237 7.60 -44.56 -16.70
N VAL A 238 7.59 -43.79 -15.60
CA VAL A 238 8.14 -44.24 -14.31
C VAL A 238 7.34 -45.42 -13.75
N LYS A 239 6.00 -45.40 -13.81
CA LYS A 239 5.18 -46.58 -13.43
C LYS A 239 5.49 -47.81 -14.29
N HIS A 240 5.70 -47.66 -15.60
CA HIS A 240 6.02 -48.77 -16.49
C HIS A 240 7.45 -49.34 -16.36
N GLN A 241 8.35 -48.70 -15.62
CA GLN A 241 9.64 -49.30 -15.22
C GLN A 241 9.59 -50.00 -13.85
N GLY A 242 8.51 -49.87 -13.09
CA GLY A 242 8.26 -50.65 -11.86
C GLY A 242 7.76 -52.06 -12.17
N GLY A 243 8.68 -52.93 -12.60
CA GLY A 243 8.35 -54.28 -13.05
C GLY A 243 7.92 -55.25 -11.95
N ASN A 244 6.61 -55.51 -11.88
CA ASN A 244 5.99 -56.80 -11.51
C ASN A 244 6.57 -57.53 -10.27
N ASP A 245 5.99 -57.27 -9.10
CA ASP A 245 5.82 -58.32 -8.09
C ASP A 245 4.47 -58.17 -7.37
N GLY A 246 3.89 -59.28 -6.93
CA GLY A 246 2.51 -59.34 -6.42
C GLY A 246 2.44 -59.33 -4.90
N GLY A 247 1.97 -58.24 -4.30
CA GLY A 247 1.75 -58.13 -2.85
C GLY A 247 0.55 -57.24 -2.53
N ASP A 248 -0.47 -57.84 -1.93
CA ASP A 248 -1.68 -57.15 -1.47
C ASP A 248 -1.39 -56.52 -0.10
N PHE A 249 -1.44 -55.19 0.01
CA PHE A 249 -1.18 -54.50 1.27
C PHE A 249 -1.99 -53.21 1.46
N ASP A 250 -2.42 -53.05 2.71
CA ASP A 250 -3.29 -52.00 3.26
C ASP A 250 -2.84 -50.56 2.95
N GLY A 251 -3.81 -49.66 2.78
CA GLY A 251 -3.61 -48.28 2.34
C GLY A 251 -3.52 -47.28 3.49
N SER A 252 -2.33 -47.09 4.05
CA SER A 252 -2.01 -45.91 4.87
C SER A 252 -0.54 -45.46 4.71
N GLU A 253 -0.25 -44.23 5.14
CA GLU A 253 1.07 -43.56 5.05
C GLU A 253 1.68 -43.40 3.64
N LEU A 254 1.21 -42.39 2.91
CA LEU A 254 1.99 -41.78 1.83
C LEU A 254 3.14 -40.93 2.43
N ASP A 255 4.37 -41.40 2.24
CA ASP A 255 5.61 -40.68 2.58
C ASP A 255 5.61 -39.25 1.95
N PRO A 256 5.82 -38.17 2.74
CA PRO A 256 5.88 -36.81 2.22
C PRO A 256 7.01 -36.55 1.21
N ASP A 257 8.10 -37.32 1.22
CA ASP A 257 9.32 -37.05 0.44
C ASP A 257 9.30 -37.57 -1.01
N LEU A 258 8.10 -37.63 -1.64
CA LEU A 258 7.99 -37.73 -3.10
C LEU A 258 8.81 -36.62 -3.77
N PRO A 259 9.72 -36.93 -4.72
CA PRO A 259 10.71 -35.97 -5.19
C PRO A 259 10.08 -34.88 -6.06
N MET A 260 9.77 -33.74 -5.43
CA MET A 260 9.51 -32.47 -6.11
C MET A 260 10.53 -32.25 -7.23
N MET A 261 10.07 -32.23 -8.48
CA MET A 261 10.94 -32.19 -9.66
C MET A 261 11.91 -31.00 -9.62
N ASP A 262 13.06 -31.17 -10.25
CA ASP A 262 14.20 -30.27 -10.13
C ASP A 262 13.90 -28.83 -10.64
N GLU A 263 12.93 -28.69 -11.54
CA GLU A 263 12.37 -27.40 -11.96
C GLU A 263 11.71 -26.64 -10.79
N GLY A 264 10.96 -27.35 -9.94
CA GLY A 264 10.38 -26.83 -8.71
C GLY A 264 11.41 -26.43 -7.65
N ARG A 265 12.69 -26.79 -7.82
CA ARG A 265 13.82 -26.35 -6.96
C ARG A 265 14.60 -25.15 -7.52
N GLN A 266 14.29 -24.68 -8.73
CA GLN A 266 15.01 -23.57 -9.37
C GLN A 266 14.85 -22.24 -8.60
N PRO A 267 15.82 -21.31 -8.71
CA PRO A 267 15.71 -19.99 -8.08
C PRO A 267 14.57 -19.17 -8.72
N LEU A 268 13.74 -18.58 -7.85
CA LEU A 268 12.61 -17.71 -8.22
C LEU A 268 13.05 -16.34 -8.74
N SER A 269 14.29 -15.96 -8.47
CA SER A 269 14.89 -14.73 -8.97
C SER A 269 16.38 -14.90 -9.26
N ARG A 270 16.93 -14.09 -10.16
CA ARG A 270 18.34 -14.09 -10.55
C ARG A 270 18.97 -12.73 -10.32
N LYS A 271 20.23 -12.71 -9.88
CA LYS A 271 21.09 -11.52 -9.93
C LYS A 271 21.78 -11.46 -11.30
N LEU A 272 21.62 -10.34 -12.00
CA LEU A 272 22.37 -10.01 -13.20
C LEU A 272 23.50 -9.03 -12.83
N PRO A 273 24.79 -9.40 -12.98
CA PRO A 273 25.88 -8.44 -12.88
C PRO A 273 25.90 -7.54 -14.12
N ILE A 274 26.17 -6.25 -13.94
CA ILE A 274 26.42 -5.35 -15.08
C ILE A 274 27.62 -5.87 -15.88
N ALA A 275 27.49 -5.90 -17.22
CA ALA A 275 28.48 -6.46 -18.12
C ALA A 275 29.90 -5.89 -17.88
N SER A 276 30.90 -6.76 -17.84
CA SER A 276 32.31 -6.43 -17.55
C SER A 276 32.86 -5.28 -18.41
N SER A 277 32.45 -5.22 -19.68
CA SER A 277 32.81 -4.17 -20.64
C SER A 277 32.29 -2.77 -20.27
N LYS A 278 31.21 -2.66 -19.49
CA LYS A 278 30.68 -1.38 -18.98
C LYS A 278 31.24 -1.05 -17.60
N ILE A 279 31.27 -2.02 -16.68
CA ILE A 279 31.61 -1.77 -15.29
C ILE A 279 33.12 -1.64 -15.02
N ASN A 280 33.99 -2.32 -15.78
CA ASN A 280 35.43 -2.24 -15.56
C ASN A 280 36.02 -0.88 -15.99
N PRO A 281 35.67 -0.27 -17.14
CA PRO A 281 36.09 1.09 -17.47
C PRO A 281 35.62 2.12 -16.43
N TYR A 282 34.38 2.02 -15.94
CA TYR A 282 33.87 2.90 -14.87
C TYR A 282 34.74 2.84 -13.60
N ARG A 283 35.08 1.62 -13.13
CA ARG A 283 35.99 1.45 -11.99
C ARG A 283 37.38 2.02 -12.22
N MET A 284 37.95 1.83 -13.42
CA MET A 284 39.27 2.39 -13.76
C MET A 284 39.24 3.93 -13.80
N ILE A 285 38.16 4.54 -14.30
CA ILE A 285 37.97 5.99 -14.29
C ILE A 285 37.83 6.54 -12.86
N ILE A 286 37.12 5.84 -11.96
CA ILE A 286 37.07 6.21 -10.53
C ILE A 286 38.45 6.16 -9.88
N LEU A 287 39.22 5.09 -10.12
CA LEU A 287 40.58 4.93 -9.58
C LEU A 287 41.54 6.00 -10.12
N LEU A 288 41.49 6.29 -11.43
CA LEU A 288 42.26 7.37 -12.04
C LEU A 288 41.88 8.73 -11.43
N ARG A 289 40.58 9.00 -11.25
CA ARG A 289 40.10 10.24 -10.60
C ARG A 289 40.53 10.34 -9.14
N LEU A 290 40.61 9.23 -8.39
CA LEU A 290 41.18 9.20 -7.04
C LEU A 290 42.67 9.56 -7.03
N VAL A 291 43.45 9.05 -7.99
CA VAL A 291 44.88 9.41 -8.14
C VAL A 291 45.05 10.89 -8.50
N VAL A 292 44.28 11.39 -9.47
CA VAL A 292 44.31 12.81 -9.89
C VAL A 292 43.90 13.74 -8.75
N LEU A 293 42.85 13.40 -7.98
CA LEU A 293 42.48 14.15 -6.78
C LEU A 293 43.58 14.12 -5.71
N GLY A 294 44.21 12.97 -5.48
CA GLY A 294 45.33 12.85 -4.54
C GLY A 294 46.53 13.74 -4.92
N LEU A 295 46.90 13.76 -6.20
CA LEU A 295 47.95 14.64 -6.73
C LEU A 295 47.54 16.12 -6.65
N PHE A 296 46.30 16.45 -6.99
CA PHE A 296 45.74 17.80 -6.85
C PHE A 296 45.85 18.30 -5.42
N PHE A 297 45.36 17.56 -4.43
CA PHE A 297 45.45 17.98 -3.02
C PHE A 297 46.88 18.05 -2.50
N HIS A 298 47.76 17.13 -2.94
CA HIS A 298 49.17 17.18 -2.58
C HIS A 298 49.84 18.47 -3.07
N TYR A 299 49.67 18.82 -4.34
CA TYR A 299 50.13 20.09 -4.90
C TYR A 299 49.48 21.29 -4.20
N ARG A 300 48.16 21.26 -4.01
CA ARG A 300 47.36 22.35 -3.43
C ARG A 300 47.78 22.72 -2.01
N ILE A 301 48.10 21.71 -1.19
CA ILE A 301 48.54 21.88 0.21
C ILE A 301 50.00 22.34 0.28
N LEU A 302 50.86 21.88 -0.63
CA LEU A 302 52.27 22.30 -0.67
C LEU A 302 52.49 23.71 -1.25
N ASN A 303 51.52 24.25 -2.00
CA ASN A 303 51.59 25.57 -2.63
C ASN A 303 50.53 26.53 -2.05
N PRO A 304 50.72 27.03 -0.81
CA PRO A 304 49.87 28.06 -0.23
C PRO A 304 50.10 29.42 -0.91
N VAL A 305 49.05 30.23 -1.01
CA VAL A 305 49.14 31.63 -1.49
C VAL A 305 49.28 32.55 -0.27
N PRO A 306 50.46 33.14 0.03
CA PRO A 306 50.65 33.91 1.26
C PRO A 306 49.83 35.21 1.27
N ASP A 307 49.76 35.88 0.12
CA ASP A 307 49.07 37.16 -0.08
C ASP A 307 47.52 37.06 0.07
N ALA A 308 46.97 35.85 -0.02
CA ALA A 308 45.54 35.56 0.08
C ALA A 308 45.23 34.40 1.04
N TYR A 309 46.08 34.17 2.05
CA TYR A 309 46.11 32.91 2.83
C TYR A 309 44.74 32.50 3.41
N GLY A 310 43.94 33.44 3.92
CA GLY A 310 42.59 33.15 4.44
C GLY A 310 41.60 32.65 3.36
N LEU A 311 41.65 33.22 2.15
CA LEU A 311 40.84 32.78 1.02
C LEU A 311 41.33 31.43 0.50
N TRP A 312 42.65 31.24 0.36
CA TRP A 312 43.27 29.97 0.00
C TRP A 312 42.87 28.85 0.97
N MET A 313 43.03 29.06 2.28
CA MET A 313 42.72 28.08 3.31
C MET A 313 41.23 27.71 3.30
N THR A 314 40.35 28.69 3.14
CA THR A 314 38.90 28.48 3.03
C THR A 314 38.54 27.65 1.79
N SER A 315 39.18 27.94 0.66
CA SER A 315 39.05 27.20 -0.59
C SER A 315 39.46 25.73 -0.41
N VAL A 316 40.66 25.47 0.12
CA VAL A 316 41.20 24.12 0.36
C VAL A 316 40.33 23.31 1.33
N ILE A 317 39.79 23.93 2.39
CA ILE A 317 38.87 23.25 3.32
C ILE A 317 37.58 22.81 2.60
N CYS A 318 36.99 23.67 1.76
CA CYS A 318 35.80 23.32 0.97
C CYS A 318 36.12 22.24 -0.07
N GLU A 319 37.22 22.37 -0.81
CA GLU A 319 37.70 21.39 -1.79
C GLU A 319 37.87 20.00 -1.14
N ILE A 320 38.50 19.91 0.04
CA ILE A 320 38.66 18.66 0.82
C ILE A 320 37.30 18.09 1.23
N TRP A 321 36.35 18.92 1.69
CA TRP A 321 35.00 18.44 2.02
C TRP A 321 34.29 17.84 0.80
N PHE A 322 34.34 18.50 -0.35
CA PHE A 322 33.74 17.97 -1.59
C PHE A 322 34.40 16.65 -2.02
N ALA A 323 35.72 16.51 -1.84
CA ALA A 323 36.41 15.25 -2.11
C ALA A 323 35.96 14.12 -1.18
N VAL A 324 35.82 14.37 0.14
CA VAL A 324 35.29 13.40 1.09
C VAL A 324 33.84 13.03 0.78
N SER A 325 32.99 14.01 0.47
CA SER A 325 31.59 13.78 0.07
C SER A 325 31.49 12.97 -1.23
N TRP A 326 32.33 13.27 -2.24
CA TRP A 326 32.40 12.50 -3.48
C TRP A 326 32.88 11.05 -3.25
N ILE A 327 33.87 10.83 -2.37
CA ILE A 327 34.34 9.50 -1.98
C ILE A 327 33.24 8.67 -1.32
N LEU A 328 32.51 9.28 -0.37
CA LEU A 328 31.38 8.66 0.33
C LEU A 328 30.20 8.34 -0.60
N ASP A 329 29.96 9.17 -1.62
CA ASP A 329 28.92 8.94 -2.63
C ASP A 329 29.29 7.87 -3.67
N GLN A 330 30.55 7.80 -4.11
CA GLN A 330 30.95 6.89 -5.20
C GLN A 330 31.24 5.46 -4.75
N PHE A 331 31.84 5.23 -3.59
CA PHE A 331 32.16 3.85 -3.18
C PHE A 331 30.94 2.92 -3.01
N PRO A 332 29.76 3.39 -2.55
CA PRO A 332 28.53 2.58 -2.58
C PRO A 332 28.10 2.14 -3.99
N LYS A 333 28.50 2.86 -5.05
CA LYS A 333 28.21 2.53 -6.46
C LYS A 333 29.16 1.48 -7.05
N TRP A 334 30.08 0.90 -6.27
CA TRP A 334 31.17 0.07 -6.79
C TRP A 334 30.73 -1.28 -7.40
N TYR A 335 29.61 -1.84 -6.95
CA TYR A 335 29.11 -3.15 -7.38
C TYR A 335 27.61 -3.09 -7.71
N PRO A 336 27.20 -2.38 -8.78
CA PRO A 336 25.81 -2.32 -9.18
C PRO A 336 25.36 -3.67 -9.75
N ILE A 337 24.14 -4.07 -9.44
CA ILE A 337 23.49 -5.26 -10.02
C ILE A 337 22.05 -4.95 -10.43
N GLU A 338 21.51 -5.82 -11.27
CA GLU A 338 20.10 -5.85 -11.64
C GLU A 338 19.51 -7.22 -11.26
N ARG A 339 18.18 -7.34 -11.31
CA ARG A 339 17.47 -8.56 -10.92
C ARG A 339 16.34 -8.91 -11.88
N GLU A 340 16.17 -10.20 -12.09
CA GLU A 340 15.00 -10.77 -12.76
C GLU A 340 14.19 -11.59 -11.75
N THR A 341 12.86 -11.52 -11.86
CA THR A 341 11.89 -12.40 -11.21
C THR A 341 11.34 -13.39 -12.22
N TYR A 342 10.97 -14.60 -11.77
CA TYR A 342 10.40 -15.64 -12.63
C TYR A 342 9.05 -16.07 -12.06
N LEU A 343 8.00 -15.31 -12.37
CA LEU A 343 6.64 -15.52 -11.86
C LEU A 343 6.13 -16.93 -12.16
N ASP A 344 6.37 -17.43 -13.37
CA ASP A 344 6.09 -18.80 -13.81
C ASP A 344 6.58 -19.85 -12.79
N ARG A 345 7.77 -19.65 -12.18
CA ARG A 345 8.34 -20.57 -11.17
C ARG A 345 7.77 -20.39 -9.77
N LEU A 346 7.26 -19.19 -9.44
CA LEU A 346 6.56 -18.95 -8.17
C LEU A 346 5.26 -19.73 -8.18
N SER A 347 4.48 -19.57 -9.25
CA SER A 347 3.17 -20.20 -9.41
C SER A 347 3.28 -21.72 -9.58
N LEU A 348 4.24 -22.23 -10.38
CA LEU A 348 4.54 -23.68 -10.44
C LEU A 348 4.91 -24.30 -9.09
N ARG A 349 5.37 -23.51 -8.10
CA ARG A 349 5.70 -23.99 -6.75
C ARG A 349 4.55 -23.87 -5.75
N TYR A 350 3.85 -22.74 -5.76
CA TYR A 350 2.90 -22.37 -4.71
C TYR A 350 1.43 -22.31 -5.16
N GLU A 351 1.14 -22.28 -6.47
CA GLU A 351 -0.22 -22.22 -7.03
C GLU A 351 -0.48 -23.49 -7.84
N LYS A 352 -0.64 -24.61 -7.13
CA LYS A 352 -0.92 -25.92 -7.71
C LYS A 352 -2.41 -26.02 -8.04
N GLU A 353 -2.73 -26.26 -9.31
CA GLU A 353 -4.13 -26.41 -9.75
C GLU A 353 -4.87 -27.49 -8.94
N GLY A 354 -6.14 -27.22 -8.61
CA GLY A 354 -6.96 -28.11 -7.77
C GLY A 354 -6.57 -28.12 -6.27
N LYS A 355 -5.69 -27.22 -5.82
CA LYS A 355 -5.33 -27.04 -4.41
C LYS A 355 -5.43 -25.56 -4.00
N PRO A 356 -5.64 -25.26 -2.70
CA PRO A 356 -5.53 -23.89 -2.19
C PRO A 356 -4.12 -23.34 -2.41
N SER A 357 -3.99 -22.03 -2.52
CA SER A 357 -2.71 -21.37 -2.77
C SER A 357 -1.79 -21.46 -1.55
N GLU A 358 -0.56 -21.91 -1.77
CA GLU A 358 0.54 -21.90 -0.79
C GLU A 358 1.29 -20.56 -0.80
N LEU A 359 0.76 -19.53 -1.49
CA LEU A 359 1.23 -18.16 -1.37
C LEU A 359 0.98 -17.63 0.05
N ALA A 360 1.93 -16.83 0.52
CA ALA A 360 1.87 -16.23 1.85
C ALA A 360 1.02 -14.95 1.85
N ASP A 361 0.24 -14.77 2.92
CA ASP A 361 -0.65 -13.61 3.10
C ASP A 361 0.15 -12.29 3.16
N ILE A 362 -0.48 -11.20 2.68
CA ILE A 362 0.09 -9.85 2.62
C ILE A 362 -0.94 -8.83 3.13
N ASP A 363 -0.60 -8.12 4.21
CA ASP A 363 -1.33 -6.89 4.56
C ASP A 363 -0.78 -5.73 3.71
N VAL A 364 -1.65 -4.86 3.21
CA VAL A 364 -1.29 -3.63 2.50
C VAL A 364 -1.73 -2.44 3.33
N PHE A 365 -0.79 -1.58 3.70
CA PHE A 365 -0.99 -0.42 4.56
C PHE A 365 -0.96 0.86 3.73
N VAL A 366 -2.02 1.65 3.84
CA VAL A 366 -2.14 3.03 3.33
C VAL A 366 -2.27 3.97 4.52
N SER A 367 -1.60 5.12 4.49
CA SER A 367 -1.74 6.15 5.52
C SER A 367 -2.14 7.49 4.91
N THR A 368 -3.18 8.13 5.47
CA THR A 368 -3.62 9.50 5.14
C THR A 368 -3.78 10.32 6.43
N VAL A 369 -3.71 11.65 6.32
CA VAL A 369 -3.71 12.58 7.47
C VAL A 369 -4.74 13.71 7.31
N ASP A 370 -5.03 14.15 6.08
CA ASP A 370 -5.85 15.34 5.84
C ASP A 370 -6.47 15.30 4.43
N PRO A 371 -7.77 15.02 4.28
CA PRO A 371 -8.40 14.88 2.97
C PRO A 371 -8.45 16.19 2.17
N MET A 372 -8.24 17.36 2.79
CA MET A 372 -8.15 18.65 2.07
C MET A 372 -6.75 18.88 1.47
N LYS A 373 -5.75 18.08 1.86
CA LYS A 373 -4.40 18.04 1.27
C LYS A 373 -4.17 16.80 0.41
N GLU A 374 -4.84 15.71 0.75
CA GLU A 374 -4.75 14.38 0.13
C GLU A 374 -6.16 14.01 -0.38
N PRO A 375 -6.60 14.54 -1.54
CA PRO A 375 -8.00 14.45 -1.99
C PRO A 375 -8.55 13.03 -1.92
N PRO A 376 -9.77 12.80 -1.36
CA PRO A 376 -10.27 11.45 -1.10
C PRO A 376 -10.32 10.55 -2.34
N LEU A 377 -10.58 11.12 -3.51
CA LEU A 377 -10.57 10.40 -4.79
C LEU A 377 -9.19 9.80 -5.12
N ILE A 378 -8.07 10.40 -4.68
CA ILE A 378 -6.73 9.84 -4.86
C ILE A 378 -6.54 8.65 -3.90
N THR A 379 -6.90 8.81 -2.63
CA THR A 379 -6.86 7.73 -1.63
C THR A 379 -7.75 6.54 -2.05
N ALA A 380 -8.95 6.81 -2.56
CA ALA A 380 -9.86 5.81 -3.12
C ALA A 380 -9.24 5.08 -4.32
N ASN A 381 -8.69 5.80 -5.30
CA ASN A 381 -8.02 5.19 -6.46
C ASN A 381 -6.80 4.33 -6.04
N THR A 382 -6.06 4.74 -5.02
CA THR A 382 -5.00 3.93 -4.41
C THR A 382 -5.58 2.65 -3.80
N VAL A 383 -6.67 2.70 -3.03
CA VAL A 383 -7.36 1.52 -2.46
C VAL A 383 -7.91 0.59 -3.56
N LEU A 384 -8.59 1.12 -4.58
CA LEU A 384 -9.06 0.34 -5.73
C LEU A 384 -7.90 -0.39 -6.43
N SER A 385 -6.75 0.27 -6.62
CA SER A 385 -5.56 -0.36 -7.20
C SER A 385 -4.94 -1.47 -6.35
N ILE A 386 -5.16 -1.43 -5.02
CA ILE A 386 -4.68 -2.41 -4.05
C ILE A 386 -5.59 -3.63 -3.99
N LEU A 387 -6.90 -3.44 -4.18
CA LEU A 387 -7.89 -4.52 -4.16
C LEU A 387 -7.97 -5.23 -5.53
N ALA A 388 -7.63 -4.56 -6.63
CA ALA A 388 -7.53 -5.12 -7.99
C ALA A 388 -6.15 -5.76 -8.33
N VAL A 389 -5.42 -6.28 -7.35
CA VAL A 389 -4.10 -6.92 -7.56
C VAL A 389 -4.21 -8.36 -8.09
N ASP A 390 -3.19 -8.81 -8.82
CA ASP A 390 -3.06 -10.21 -9.27
C ASP A 390 -2.47 -11.03 -8.11
N TYR A 391 -3.34 -11.41 -7.17
CA TYR A 391 -3.03 -12.24 -5.99
C TYR A 391 -4.33 -12.91 -5.49
N PRO A 392 -4.27 -14.05 -4.77
CA PRO A 392 -5.48 -14.66 -4.21
C PRO A 392 -6.18 -13.74 -3.20
N VAL A 393 -7.51 -13.67 -3.25
CA VAL A 393 -8.33 -12.73 -2.45
C VAL A 393 -8.27 -13.03 -0.95
N ASP A 394 -8.13 -14.31 -0.57
CA ASP A 394 -7.89 -14.77 0.82
C ASP A 394 -6.49 -14.42 1.36
N LYS A 395 -5.61 -13.88 0.50
CA LYS A 395 -4.21 -13.56 0.80
C LYS A 395 -3.89 -12.07 0.78
N VAL A 396 -4.86 -11.19 0.57
CA VAL A 396 -4.68 -9.73 0.62
C VAL A 396 -5.67 -9.08 1.58
N ALA A 397 -5.17 -8.19 2.43
CA ALA A 397 -5.99 -7.31 3.26
C ALA A 397 -5.47 -5.87 3.17
N CYS A 398 -6.31 -4.95 2.73
CA CYS A 398 -6.03 -3.52 2.73
C CYS A 398 -6.41 -2.89 4.08
N TYR A 399 -5.49 -2.14 4.68
CA TYR A 399 -5.70 -1.36 5.89
C TYR A 399 -5.41 0.11 5.58
N VAL A 400 -6.42 0.98 5.75
CA VAL A 400 -6.28 2.43 5.61
C VAL A 400 -6.23 3.05 7.01
N SER A 401 -5.09 3.63 7.36
CA SER A 401 -4.93 4.44 8.56
C SER A 401 -5.26 5.89 8.27
N ASP A 402 -6.28 6.41 8.95
CA ASP A 402 -6.64 7.82 8.96
C ASP A 402 -6.15 8.49 10.25
N ASP A 403 -5.05 9.25 10.15
CA ASP A 403 -4.55 10.07 11.27
C ASP A 403 -5.28 11.42 11.39
N GLY A 404 -6.19 11.75 10.47
CA GLY A 404 -7.07 12.92 10.55
C GLY A 404 -8.36 12.67 11.33
N ALA A 405 -8.81 11.41 11.39
CA ALA A 405 -10.11 11.00 11.95
C ALA A 405 -11.29 11.76 11.28
N ALA A 406 -11.21 11.96 9.97
CA ALA A 406 -12.11 12.82 9.22
C ALA A 406 -13.27 12.02 8.61
N MET A 407 -14.52 12.44 8.86
CA MET A 407 -15.71 11.78 8.34
C MET A 407 -15.71 11.67 6.80
N LEU A 408 -15.23 12.70 6.10
CA LEU A 408 -15.02 12.68 4.64
C LEU A 408 -14.13 11.50 4.18
N THR A 409 -13.08 11.15 4.93
CA THR A 409 -12.21 10.00 4.61
C THR A 409 -12.96 8.68 4.81
N PHE A 410 -13.79 8.59 5.85
CA PHE A 410 -14.60 7.42 6.16
C PHE A 410 -15.71 7.20 5.12
N GLU A 411 -16.48 8.23 4.78
CA GLU A 411 -17.55 8.16 3.79
C GLU A 411 -17.02 7.88 2.38
N ALA A 412 -15.91 8.51 1.99
CA ALA A 412 -15.26 8.22 0.71
C ALA A 412 -14.77 6.76 0.59
N LEU A 413 -14.42 6.11 1.70
CA LEU A 413 -14.09 4.68 1.73
C LEU A 413 -15.36 3.81 1.68
N SER A 414 -16.46 4.21 2.31
CA SER A 414 -17.75 3.53 2.20
C SER A 414 -18.22 3.47 0.74
N GLU A 415 -18.23 4.62 0.07
CA GLU A 415 -18.48 4.78 -1.37
C GLU A 415 -17.52 3.95 -2.24
N THR A 416 -16.28 3.74 -1.77
CA THR A 416 -15.29 2.91 -2.47
C THR A 416 -15.62 1.41 -2.33
N SER A 417 -16.15 0.95 -1.19
CA SER A 417 -16.69 -0.41 -1.04
C SER A 417 -17.90 -0.64 -1.95
N GLU A 418 -18.86 0.28 -1.96
CA GLU A 418 -20.07 0.17 -2.78
C GLU A 418 -19.72 0.06 -4.28
N LEU A 419 -18.73 0.81 -4.76
CA LEU A 419 -18.24 0.65 -6.14
C LEU A 419 -17.65 -0.75 -6.38
N LEU A 420 -16.88 -1.30 -5.45
CA LEU A 420 -16.27 -2.64 -5.58
C LEU A 420 -17.29 -3.78 -5.59
N GLU A 421 -18.41 -3.60 -4.89
CA GLU A 421 -19.52 -4.55 -4.82
C GLU A 421 -20.34 -4.54 -6.12
N ASN A 422 -20.65 -3.35 -6.65
CA ASN A 422 -21.43 -3.18 -7.88
C ASN A 422 -20.63 -3.50 -9.16
N GLY A 423 -19.34 -3.12 -9.20
CA GLY A 423 -18.42 -3.49 -10.27
C GLY A 423 -17.57 -2.33 -10.83
N PHE A 424 -16.80 -2.64 -11.90
CA PHE A 424 -15.89 -1.69 -12.55
C PHE A 424 -16.26 -1.23 -13.99
N PRO A 425 -17.53 -1.12 -14.42
CA PRO A 425 -17.83 -0.52 -15.71
C PRO A 425 -17.53 0.99 -15.69
N SER A 426 -17.06 1.52 -16.81
CA SER A 426 -16.57 2.91 -16.91
C SER A 426 -17.59 3.98 -16.51
N ARG A 427 -18.89 3.70 -16.69
CA ARG A 427 -19.98 4.60 -16.32
C ARG A 427 -20.10 4.77 -14.80
N GLU A 428 -20.09 3.67 -14.05
CA GLU A 428 -20.26 3.69 -12.59
C GLU A 428 -19.07 4.41 -11.91
N TYR A 429 -17.88 4.35 -12.51
CA TYR A 429 -16.73 5.11 -12.03
C TYR A 429 -16.88 6.64 -12.22
N GLU A 430 -17.53 7.12 -13.29
CA GLU A 430 -17.83 8.56 -13.42
C GLU A 430 -18.94 8.99 -12.45
N GLU A 431 -19.97 8.17 -12.26
CA GLU A 431 -21.03 8.42 -11.27
C GLU A 431 -20.46 8.43 -9.84
N PHE A 432 -19.53 7.52 -9.51
CA PHE A 432 -18.76 7.50 -8.27
C PHE A 432 -17.93 8.78 -8.06
N LYS A 433 -17.21 9.28 -9.07
CA LYS A 433 -16.50 10.57 -8.95
C LYS A 433 -17.44 11.71 -8.58
N VAL A 434 -18.65 11.75 -9.16
CA VAL A 434 -19.64 12.77 -8.83
C VAL A 434 -20.09 12.67 -7.38
N ARG A 435 -20.29 11.46 -6.84
CA ARG A 435 -20.62 11.26 -5.40
C ARG A 435 -19.47 11.66 -4.48
N ILE A 436 -18.23 11.25 -4.77
CA ILE A 436 -17.04 11.69 -4.02
C ILE A 436 -16.89 13.22 -4.06
N ASN A 437 -17.15 13.87 -5.20
CA ASN A 437 -17.12 15.33 -5.30
C ASN A 437 -18.26 16.01 -4.52
N ARG A 438 -19.47 15.40 -4.43
CA ARG A 438 -20.56 15.85 -3.55
C ARG A 438 -20.10 15.83 -2.08
N LEU A 439 -19.48 14.74 -1.63
CA LEU A 439 -18.95 14.61 -0.27
C LEU A 439 -17.86 15.66 0.03
N VAL A 440 -16.90 15.87 -0.88
CA VAL A 440 -15.86 16.90 -0.71
C VAL A 440 -16.46 18.30 -0.59
N ALA A 441 -17.42 18.66 -1.45
CA ALA A 441 -18.09 19.96 -1.42
C ALA A 441 -19.01 20.16 -0.19
N MET A 442 -19.52 19.08 0.40
CA MET A 442 -20.22 19.11 1.70
C MET A 442 -19.22 19.29 2.86
N ALA A 443 -18.09 18.59 2.83
CA ALA A 443 -17.05 18.62 3.87
C ALA A 443 -16.37 19.99 4.06
N GLU A 444 -16.39 20.88 3.05
CA GLU A 444 -15.95 22.27 3.19
C GLU A 444 -16.78 23.07 4.23
N LYS A 445 -18.00 22.64 4.54
CA LYS A 445 -18.94 23.31 5.45
C LYS A 445 -19.11 22.51 6.74
N VAL A 446 -18.15 22.63 7.65
CA VAL A 446 -18.22 22.02 8.99
C VAL A 446 -19.45 22.52 9.76
N PRO A 447 -20.35 21.65 10.26
CA PRO A 447 -21.50 22.06 11.07
C PRO A 447 -21.07 22.62 12.45
N GLU A 448 -21.86 23.52 13.03
CA GLU A 448 -21.54 24.14 14.33
C GLU A 448 -21.54 23.12 15.49
N ASP A 449 -22.48 22.17 15.48
CA ASP A 449 -22.54 21.05 16.45
C ASP A 449 -21.53 19.92 16.16
N GLY A 450 -20.73 20.06 15.08
CA GLY A 450 -19.83 19.02 14.57
C GLY A 450 -20.51 18.02 13.63
N TRP A 451 -19.73 17.06 13.13
CA TRP A 451 -20.25 16.04 12.21
C TRP A 451 -21.12 15.00 12.92
N THR A 452 -22.16 14.55 12.24
CA THR A 452 -23.09 13.49 12.68
C THR A 452 -23.17 12.40 11.61
N MET A 453 -23.09 11.14 12.02
CA MET A 453 -23.26 9.99 11.14
C MET A 453 -24.72 9.84 10.68
N GLN A 454 -24.94 9.03 9.64
CA GLN A 454 -26.26 8.82 9.04
C GLN A 454 -27.28 8.18 10.01
N ASP A 455 -26.82 7.47 11.05
CA ASP A 455 -27.66 6.94 12.13
C ASP A 455 -28.01 7.98 13.23
N GLY A 456 -27.65 9.25 13.00
CA GLY A 456 -27.86 10.36 13.94
C GLY A 456 -26.85 10.43 15.09
N THR A 457 -25.86 9.53 15.16
CA THR A 457 -24.84 9.58 16.22
C THR A 457 -23.76 10.65 15.94
N PRO A 458 -23.22 11.33 16.95
CA PRO A 458 -22.14 12.31 16.75
C PRO A 458 -20.84 11.60 16.36
N TRP A 459 -20.18 12.09 15.30
CA TRP A 459 -18.94 11.51 14.77
C TRP A 459 -17.84 11.48 15.85
N PRO A 460 -17.28 10.30 16.22
CA PRO A 460 -16.33 10.21 17.32
C PRO A 460 -15.01 10.96 17.06
N GLY A 461 -14.66 11.19 15.80
CA GLY A 461 -13.47 11.94 15.37
C GLY A 461 -13.61 13.46 15.37
N ASN A 462 -14.74 14.04 15.82
CA ASN A 462 -15.00 15.48 15.81
C ASN A 462 -13.92 16.36 16.49
N ASN A 463 -13.09 15.78 17.37
CA ASN A 463 -11.88 16.43 17.87
C ASN A 463 -10.62 15.61 17.50
N VAL A 464 -9.93 16.04 16.44
CA VAL A 464 -8.66 15.46 15.90
C VAL A 464 -7.52 15.36 16.94
N ARG A 465 -7.65 15.98 18.12
CA ARG A 465 -6.68 15.91 19.23
C ARG A 465 -7.17 15.09 20.44
N ASP A 466 -8.46 14.76 20.53
CA ASP A 466 -9.07 14.03 21.64
C ASP A 466 -10.25 13.16 21.15
N HIS A 467 -9.94 12.01 20.53
CA HIS A 467 -10.92 11.09 19.98
C HIS A 467 -10.59 9.62 20.34
N PRO A 468 -11.59 8.73 20.48
CA PRO A 468 -11.37 7.31 20.68
C PRO A 468 -10.67 6.65 19.47
N GLY A 469 -10.17 5.44 19.67
CA GLY A 469 -9.77 4.57 18.55
C GLY A 469 -11.02 4.07 17.83
N MET A 470 -10.95 3.97 16.51
CA MET A 470 -12.03 3.58 15.61
C MET A 470 -11.54 2.50 14.65
N ILE A 471 -12.31 1.43 14.49
CA ILE A 471 -12.07 0.36 13.51
C ILE A 471 -13.38 0.05 12.78
N GLN A 472 -13.31 -0.04 11.46
CA GLN A 472 -14.38 -0.51 10.58
C GLN A 472 -13.82 -1.57 9.64
N VAL A 473 -14.60 -2.62 9.36
CA VAL A 473 -14.29 -3.60 8.31
C VAL A 473 -15.39 -3.48 7.26
N PHE A 474 -15.05 -3.01 6.07
CA PHE A 474 -16.00 -2.82 4.96
C PHE A 474 -16.18 -4.12 4.15
N LEU A 475 -15.08 -4.74 3.73
CA LEU A 475 -15.08 -5.93 2.86
C LEU A 475 -14.36 -7.11 3.53
N GLY A 476 -14.70 -8.35 3.14
CA GLY A 476 -13.99 -9.58 3.52
C GLY A 476 -14.89 -10.82 3.64
N HIS A 477 -14.32 -11.96 4.05
CA HIS A 477 -14.99 -13.28 4.06
C HIS A 477 -16.36 -13.37 4.78
N ASP A 478 -16.59 -12.57 5.82
CA ASP A 478 -17.85 -12.53 6.59
C ASP A 478 -18.86 -11.49 6.03
N GLY A 479 -18.53 -10.81 4.93
CA GLY A 479 -19.26 -9.64 4.40
C GLY A 479 -19.70 -9.77 2.94
N VAL A 480 -19.73 -8.62 2.25
CA VAL A 480 -20.32 -8.50 0.91
C VAL A 480 -19.43 -9.13 -0.18
N ARG A 481 -20.09 -9.64 -1.24
CA ARG A 481 -19.51 -10.25 -2.44
C ARG A 481 -19.75 -9.34 -3.64
N ASP A 482 -18.96 -9.50 -4.69
CA ASP A 482 -19.25 -8.79 -5.95
C ASP A 482 -20.55 -9.30 -6.61
N ILE A 483 -21.02 -8.59 -7.64
CA ILE A 483 -22.17 -8.98 -8.47
C ILE A 483 -22.10 -10.39 -9.10
N GLU A 484 -20.91 -11.00 -9.18
CA GLU A 484 -20.72 -12.37 -9.68
C GLU A 484 -20.75 -13.42 -8.56
N GLY A 485 -20.70 -13.00 -7.29
CA GLY A 485 -20.66 -13.85 -6.09
C GLY A 485 -19.25 -14.20 -5.60
N ASN A 486 -18.20 -13.60 -6.18
CA ASN A 486 -16.81 -13.79 -5.75
C ASN A 486 -16.54 -13.07 -4.42
N GLU A 487 -15.47 -13.48 -3.72
CA GLU A 487 -15.03 -12.84 -2.47
C GLU A 487 -14.06 -11.69 -2.76
N LEU A 488 -14.34 -10.52 -2.20
CA LEU A 488 -13.47 -9.35 -2.30
C LEU A 488 -12.38 -9.39 -1.21
N PRO A 489 -11.14 -8.91 -1.49
CA PRO A 489 -10.10 -8.84 -0.47
C PRO A 489 -10.50 -7.91 0.67
N ARG A 490 -10.05 -8.19 1.90
CA ARG A 490 -10.52 -7.48 3.08
C ARG A 490 -10.13 -5.99 3.04
N LEU A 491 -11.06 -5.10 3.37
CA LEU A 491 -10.81 -3.65 3.55
C LEU A 491 -11.11 -3.22 4.99
N VAL A 492 -10.12 -2.64 5.67
CA VAL A 492 -10.22 -2.19 7.07
C VAL A 492 -9.85 -0.71 7.17
N TYR A 493 -10.76 0.11 7.68
CA TYR A 493 -10.46 1.48 8.11
C TYR A 493 -10.04 1.48 9.58
N VAL A 494 -8.99 2.24 9.90
CA VAL A 494 -8.46 2.38 11.25
C VAL A 494 -8.15 3.85 11.52
N SER A 495 -8.71 4.41 12.59
CA SER A 495 -8.19 5.63 13.21
C SER A 495 -7.78 5.31 14.64
N ARG A 496 -6.55 5.63 15.01
CA ARG A 496 -5.98 5.31 16.34
C ARG A 496 -6.42 6.31 17.39
N GLU A 497 -6.47 5.90 18.65
CA GLU A 497 -6.85 6.82 19.73
C GLU A 497 -5.84 7.98 19.86
N LYS A 498 -6.34 9.21 19.95
CA LYS A 498 -5.54 10.41 20.26
C LYS A 498 -6.10 11.08 21.50
N ARG A 499 -5.21 11.52 22.40
CA ARG A 499 -5.54 12.24 23.63
C ARG A 499 -4.56 13.39 23.87
N PRO A 500 -5.00 14.53 24.43
CA PRO A 500 -4.10 15.62 24.80
C PRO A 500 -3.01 15.14 25.77
N GLY A 501 -1.76 15.52 25.48
CA GLY A 501 -0.58 15.15 26.30
C GLY A 501 0.12 13.85 25.90
N PHE A 502 -0.43 13.05 24.99
CA PHE A 502 0.27 11.90 24.40
C PHE A 502 0.99 12.30 23.11
N GLU A 503 2.24 11.86 22.93
CA GLU A 503 2.94 12.03 21.65
C GLU A 503 2.51 10.94 20.67
N HIS A 504 2.06 11.34 19.46
CA HIS A 504 1.54 10.42 18.46
C HIS A 504 2.53 10.08 17.34
N HIS A 505 3.73 10.67 17.33
CA HIS A 505 4.82 10.34 16.39
C HIS A 505 4.45 10.31 14.88
N LYS A 506 3.43 11.07 14.46
CA LYS A 506 2.99 11.23 13.05
C LYS A 506 2.82 9.87 12.33
N LYS A 507 3.27 9.75 11.08
CA LYS A 507 3.20 8.54 10.23
C LYS A 507 3.85 7.32 10.90
N ALA A 508 5.03 7.45 11.50
CA ALA A 508 5.68 6.35 12.22
C ALA A 508 4.78 5.74 13.31
N GLY A 509 4.03 6.58 14.04
CA GLY A 509 3.03 6.14 15.00
C GLY A 509 1.85 5.42 14.35
N ALA A 510 1.28 5.98 13.28
CA ALA A 510 0.18 5.38 12.52
C ALA A 510 0.54 3.99 11.97
N MET A 511 1.72 3.86 11.36
CA MET A 511 2.27 2.60 10.85
C MET A 511 2.50 1.57 11.96
N ASN A 512 2.91 1.99 13.16
CA ASN A 512 3.07 1.09 14.31
C ASN A 512 1.72 0.61 14.88
N SER A 513 0.68 1.45 14.90
CA SER A 513 -0.68 0.97 15.17
C SER A 513 -1.18 -0.01 14.10
N LEU A 514 -0.89 0.22 12.81
CA LEU A 514 -1.26 -0.72 11.74
C LEU A 514 -0.57 -2.09 11.89
N ILE A 515 0.74 -2.14 12.22
CA ILE A 515 1.41 -3.43 12.50
C ILE A 515 0.65 -4.21 13.58
N ARG A 516 0.25 -3.54 14.67
CA ARG A 516 -0.41 -4.17 15.82
C ARG A 516 -1.84 -4.60 15.52
N VAL A 517 -2.64 -3.75 14.89
CA VAL A 517 -4.05 -4.04 14.62
C VAL A 517 -4.19 -5.18 13.61
N SER A 518 -3.39 -5.18 12.53
CA SER A 518 -3.43 -6.28 11.58
C SER A 518 -2.79 -7.56 12.15
N ALA A 519 -1.86 -7.48 13.11
CA ALA A 519 -1.40 -8.67 13.85
C ALA A 519 -2.47 -9.36 14.72
N VAL A 520 -3.58 -8.68 15.00
CA VAL A 520 -4.76 -9.26 15.68
C VAL A 520 -5.80 -9.71 14.65
N LEU A 521 -5.97 -8.97 13.54
CA LEU A 521 -7.06 -9.19 12.58
C LEU A 521 -6.72 -10.12 11.39
N SER A 522 -5.46 -10.26 10.98
CA SER A 522 -5.03 -11.13 9.85
C SER A 522 -3.68 -11.82 10.09
N ASN A 523 -2.73 -11.10 10.72
CA ASN A 523 -1.38 -11.52 11.04
C ASN A 523 -0.53 -11.96 9.83
N ALA A 524 -0.68 -11.29 8.69
CA ALA A 524 0.07 -11.62 7.48
C ALA A 524 1.60 -11.57 7.71
N PRO A 525 2.40 -12.55 7.25
CA PRO A 525 3.85 -12.55 7.44
C PRO A 525 4.58 -11.43 6.68
N TYR A 526 3.94 -10.82 5.68
CA TYR A 526 4.47 -9.74 4.85
C TYR A 526 3.55 -8.51 4.87
N LEU A 527 4.14 -7.32 4.88
CA LEU A 527 3.43 -6.03 4.96
C LEU A 527 3.91 -5.10 3.84
N LEU A 528 3.05 -4.74 2.89
CA LEU A 528 3.32 -3.69 1.90
C LEU A 528 2.93 -2.33 2.49
N ASN A 529 3.83 -1.36 2.48
CA ASN A 529 3.52 0.04 2.78
C ASN A 529 3.44 0.87 1.48
N VAL A 530 2.35 1.62 1.33
CA VAL A 530 2.08 2.54 0.21
C VAL A 530 1.56 3.88 0.75
N ASP A 531 1.95 4.97 0.11
CA ASP A 531 1.43 6.31 0.44
C ASP A 531 0.12 6.56 -0.30
N CYS A 532 -0.78 7.37 0.26
CA CYS A 532 -2.11 7.64 -0.32
C CYS A 532 -2.06 8.22 -1.75
N ASP A 533 -0.99 8.94 -2.09
CA ASP A 533 -0.70 9.49 -3.42
C ASP A 533 -0.03 8.51 -4.39
N HIS A 534 0.19 7.25 -3.98
CA HIS A 534 0.83 6.19 -4.76
C HIS A 534 -0.08 4.98 -4.96
N TYR A 535 -0.28 4.57 -6.21
CA TYR A 535 -1.13 3.45 -6.59
C TYR A 535 -0.33 2.29 -7.22
N ILE A 536 -0.89 1.09 -7.22
CA ILE A 536 -0.30 -0.10 -7.85
C ILE A 536 -0.56 -0.05 -9.35
N ASN A 537 0.48 0.21 -10.13
CA ASN A 537 0.43 0.23 -11.60
C ASN A 537 0.77 -1.13 -12.24
N ASN A 538 1.41 -2.05 -11.53
CA ASN A 538 1.61 -3.44 -11.99
C ASN A 538 0.92 -4.38 -11.00
N SER A 539 -0.23 -4.97 -11.37
CA SER A 539 -0.97 -5.90 -10.53
C SER A 539 -0.11 -7.10 -10.06
N LYS A 540 0.95 -7.44 -10.79
CA LYS A 540 1.91 -8.51 -10.49
C LYS A 540 3.00 -8.13 -9.47
N ALA A 541 3.01 -6.89 -8.95
CA ALA A 541 4.04 -6.41 -8.01
C ALA A 541 4.15 -7.25 -6.72
N LEU A 542 3.04 -7.74 -6.18
CA LEU A 542 3.04 -8.62 -5.00
C LEU A 542 3.74 -9.96 -5.29
N ARG A 543 3.43 -10.58 -6.44
CA ARG A 543 4.09 -11.80 -6.93
C ARG A 543 5.58 -11.59 -7.16
N GLU A 544 5.98 -10.45 -7.72
CA GLU A 544 7.39 -10.08 -7.91
C GLU A 544 8.14 -9.94 -6.57
N ALA A 545 7.52 -9.38 -5.54
CA ALA A 545 8.10 -9.33 -4.20
C ALA A 545 8.25 -10.73 -3.59
N MET A 546 7.26 -11.61 -3.77
CA MET A 546 7.31 -12.99 -3.27
C MET A 546 8.41 -13.84 -3.93
N CYS A 547 8.76 -13.59 -5.20
CA CYS A 547 9.94 -14.19 -5.85
C CYS A 547 11.28 -13.89 -5.13
N PHE A 548 11.33 -12.90 -4.24
CA PHE A 548 12.47 -12.65 -3.36
C PHE A 548 12.21 -13.08 -1.91
N MET A 549 10.99 -12.89 -1.39
CA MET A 549 10.67 -13.17 0.01
C MET A 549 10.46 -14.66 0.33
N MET A 550 9.85 -15.40 -0.60
CA MET A 550 9.51 -16.83 -0.48
C MET A 550 10.55 -17.76 -1.13
N ASP A 551 11.69 -17.24 -1.62
CA ASP A 551 12.81 -18.08 -2.07
C ASP A 551 13.43 -18.83 -0.87
N PRO A 552 13.38 -20.18 -0.83
CA PRO A 552 13.91 -20.96 0.29
C PRO A 552 15.41 -20.76 0.52
N THR A 553 16.16 -20.36 -0.52
CA THR A 553 17.62 -20.26 -0.51
C THR A 553 18.12 -18.89 -0.06
N SER A 554 17.55 -17.79 -0.57
CA SER A 554 18.01 -16.42 -0.30
C SER A 554 16.98 -15.52 0.38
N GLY A 555 15.69 -15.89 0.40
CA GLY A 555 14.57 -15.10 0.92
C GLY A 555 14.50 -15.03 2.45
N LYS A 556 14.95 -16.07 3.15
CA LYS A 556 15.00 -16.13 4.63
C LYS A 556 15.85 -15.03 5.30
N LYS A 557 16.64 -14.28 4.53
CA LYS A 557 17.42 -13.11 4.99
C LYS A 557 16.92 -11.77 4.44
N VAL A 558 15.85 -11.75 3.64
CA VAL A 558 15.26 -10.51 3.14
C VAL A 558 14.35 -9.92 4.21
N CYS A 559 14.63 -8.67 4.62
CA CYS A 559 13.74 -7.89 5.50
C CYS A 559 12.70 -7.08 4.72
N TYR A 560 13.07 -6.54 3.55
CA TYR A 560 12.12 -5.88 2.66
C TYR A 560 12.55 -5.91 1.18
N VAL A 561 11.56 -5.80 0.30
CA VAL A 561 11.70 -5.57 -1.15
C VAL A 561 11.22 -4.14 -1.45
N GLN A 562 12.14 -3.27 -1.84
CA GLN A 562 11.86 -1.89 -2.25
C GLN A 562 11.70 -1.84 -3.77
N PHE A 563 10.67 -1.13 -4.24
CA PHE A 563 10.48 -0.79 -5.65
C PHE A 563 10.88 0.68 -5.91
N PRO A 564 11.23 1.07 -7.15
CA PRO A 564 11.44 2.46 -7.51
C PRO A 564 10.14 3.26 -7.41
N GLN A 565 10.19 4.44 -6.79
CA GLN A 565 9.14 5.44 -6.96
C GLN A 565 9.22 5.98 -8.39
N ARG A 566 8.07 6.13 -9.03
CA ARG A 566 7.90 6.79 -10.33
C ARG A 566 6.68 7.68 -10.22
N PHE A 567 6.69 8.82 -10.91
CA PHE A 567 5.59 9.77 -10.84
C PHE A 567 5.05 10.10 -12.23
N ASP A 568 3.76 10.40 -12.26
CA ASP A 568 3.06 10.96 -13.42
C ASP A 568 2.99 12.50 -13.34
N GLY A 569 2.44 13.13 -14.39
CA GLY A 569 2.30 14.59 -14.47
C GLY A 569 3.61 15.38 -14.66
N ILE A 570 4.74 14.70 -14.84
CA ILE A 570 6.05 15.35 -14.99
C ILE A 570 6.24 15.89 -16.41
N ASP A 571 6.40 17.21 -16.53
CA ASP A 571 6.72 17.90 -17.78
C ASP A 571 7.89 17.27 -18.56
N ARG A 572 7.88 17.44 -19.89
CA ARG A 572 8.90 16.95 -20.83
C ARG A 572 10.31 17.45 -20.47
N HIS A 573 10.46 18.63 -19.88
CA HIS A 573 11.76 19.19 -19.51
C HIS A 573 12.23 18.80 -18.09
N ASP A 574 11.35 18.27 -17.23
CA ASP A 574 11.58 17.94 -15.81
C ASP A 574 12.48 18.95 -15.07
N ARG A 575 12.16 20.25 -15.18
CA ARG A 575 12.97 21.36 -14.65
C ARG A 575 13.19 21.29 -13.12
N TYR A 576 12.31 20.60 -12.39
CA TYR A 576 12.45 20.39 -10.94
C TYR A 576 13.16 19.06 -10.58
N SER A 577 13.54 18.26 -11.58
CA SER A 577 14.18 16.94 -11.44
C SER A 577 13.38 15.96 -10.56
N ASN A 578 12.06 16.00 -10.69
CA ASN A 578 11.12 15.20 -9.89
C ASN A 578 11.27 13.70 -10.15
N ARG A 579 11.80 13.27 -11.32
CA ARG A 579 12.07 11.85 -11.62
C ARG A 579 13.17 11.24 -10.74
N ASN A 580 14.05 12.07 -10.17
CA ASN A 580 15.18 11.68 -9.30
C ASN A 580 15.97 10.43 -9.79
N VAL A 581 16.22 10.35 -11.10
CA VAL A 581 16.75 9.14 -11.77
C VAL A 581 18.12 8.71 -11.26
N VAL A 582 18.97 9.66 -10.81
CA VAL A 582 20.29 9.33 -10.25
C VAL A 582 20.15 8.50 -8.97
N PHE A 583 19.17 8.81 -8.13
CA PHE A 583 18.90 8.08 -6.89
C PHE A 583 18.29 6.70 -7.20
N PHE A 584 17.21 6.66 -7.96
CA PHE A 584 16.46 5.42 -8.19
C PHE A 584 17.13 4.46 -9.21
N ASP A 585 17.81 4.94 -10.24
CA ASP A 585 18.38 4.09 -11.30
C ASP A 585 19.89 3.86 -11.19
N ILE A 586 20.61 4.65 -10.40
CA ILE A 586 22.07 4.50 -10.20
C ILE A 586 22.39 4.15 -8.74
N ASN A 587 22.02 4.98 -7.76
CA ASN A 587 22.40 4.75 -6.35
C ASN A 587 21.82 3.42 -5.83
N MET A 588 20.50 3.19 -5.97
CA MET A 588 19.86 1.99 -5.41
C MET A 588 20.33 0.67 -6.05
N LYS A 589 20.68 0.68 -7.34
CA LYS A 589 21.31 -0.50 -8.00
C LYS A 589 22.69 -0.83 -7.40
N GLY A 590 23.44 0.19 -6.98
CA GLY A 590 24.70 0.04 -6.25
C GLY A 590 24.49 -0.64 -4.89
N LEU A 591 23.56 -0.11 -4.08
CA LEU A 591 23.28 -0.63 -2.74
C LEU A 591 22.72 -2.07 -2.75
N ASP A 592 21.92 -2.42 -3.75
CA ASP A 592 21.39 -3.78 -3.90
C ASP A 592 22.47 -4.87 -4.16
N GLY A 593 23.62 -4.45 -4.70
CA GLY A 593 24.80 -5.30 -4.80
C GLY A 593 25.54 -5.48 -3.47
N LEU A 594 25.38 -4.52 -2.55
CA LEU A 594 25.97 -4.51 -1.21
C LEU A 594 25.07 -5.25 -0.21
N GLN A 595 24.29 -4.56 0.61
CA GLN A 595 23.36 -5.16 1.59
C GLN A 595 21.88 -4.99 1.20
N GLY A 596 21.57 -4.14 0.21
CA GLY A 596 20.22 -3.85 -0.23
C GLY A 596 19.95 -2.34 -0.25
N PRO A 597 18.92 -1.87 -0.97
CA PRO A 597 18.52 -0.46 -0.97
C PRO A 597 18.07 0.00 0.43
N ILE A 598 18.23 1.28 0.74
CA ILE A 598 17.57 1.91 1.90
C ILE A 598 16.05 1.93 1.67
N TYR A 599 15.28 1.98 2.75
CA TYR A 599 13.83 2.20 2.68
C TYR A 599 13.56 3.71 2.51
N VAL A 600 12.54 4.04 1.71
CA VAL A 600 12.27 5.40 1.20
C VAL A 600 10.79 5.84 1.31
N GLY A 601 10.09 5.32 2.32
CA GLY A 601 8.76 5.82 2.72
C GLY A 601 7.53 5.22 2.04
N THR A 602 7.64 4.67 0.82
CA THR A 602 6.54 4.05 0.03
C THR A 602 7.03 2.93 -0.89
N GLY A 603 6.12 2.10 -1.41
CA GLY A 603 6.39 1.06 -2.42
C GLY A 603 7.31 -0.06 -1.92
N CYS A 604 7.10 -0.54 -0.69
CA CYS A 604 8.03 -1.43 0.00
C CYS A 604 7.33 -2.58 0.74
N VAL A 605 7.67 -3.83 0.38
CA VAL A 605 7.13 -5.05 1.02
C VAL A 605 8.08 -5.53 2.09
N PHE A 606 7.70 -5.39 3.36
CA PHE A 606 8.43 -5.80 4.55
C PHE A 606 8.09 -7.24 4.99
N ARG A 607 9.00 -7.85 5.76
CA ARG A 607 8.76 -9.05 6.57
C ARG A 607 8.38 -8.62 7.99
N ARG A 608 7.19 -8.98 8.45
CA ARG A 608 6.65 -8.64 9.79
C ARG A 608 7.64 -8.95 10.92
N GLN A 609 8.22 -10.15 10.90
CA GLN A 609 9.23 -10.59 11.88
C GLN A 609 10.52 -9.74 11.91
N ALA A 610 10.85 -9.00 10.84
CA ALA A 610 11.99 -8.08 10.82
C ALA A 610 11.63 -6.69 11.39
N LEU A 611 10.39 -6.23 11.21
CA LEU A 611 9.83 -5.04 11.88
C LEU A 611 9.63 -5.27 13.39
N TYR A 612 9.37 -6.52 13.81
CA TYR A 612 9.38 -6.92 15.22
C TYR A 612 10.77 -6.87 15.90
N GLY A 613 11.82 -6.36 15.24
CA GLY A 613 13.14 -6.20 15.86
C GLY A 613 13.76 -7.53 16.28
N TYR A 614 13.65 -8.56 15.45
CA TYR A 614 14.42 -9.80 15.58
C TYR A 614 15.66 -9.75 14.66
N ASP A 615 16.75 -10.40 15.08
CA ASP A 615 17.96 -10.52 14.26
C ASP A 615 17.77 -11.41 13.03
N ALA A 616 18.49 -11.12 11.94
CA ALA A 616 18.38 -11.90 10.71
C ALA A 616 18.94 -13.33 10.88
N PRO A 617 18.21 -14.39 10.48
CA PRO A 617 18.55 -15.79 10.77
C PRO A 617 20.04 -16.15 10.57
N ALA A 618 20.66 -16.71 11.60
CA ALA A 618 22.10 -16.99 11.59
C ALA A 618 22.47 -17.96 10.44
N LYS A 619 23.57 -17.68 9.73
CA LYS A 619 24.13 -18.68 8.79
C LYS A 619 24.64 -19.86 9.62
N LYS A 620 23.99 -21.04 9.51
CA LYS A 620 24.62 -22.31 9.91
C LYS A 620 25.98 -22.37 9.20
N LYS A 621 27.08 -22.36 9.95
CA LYS A 621 28.41 -22.60 9.37
C LYS A 621 28.39 -24.03 8.81
N PRO A 622 28.92 -24.29 7.60
CA PRO A 622 29.15 -25.67 7.21
C PRO A 622 30.06 -26.33 8.25
N PRO A 623 29.85 -27.60 8.60
CA PRO A 623 30.76 -28.31 9.50
C PRO A 623 32.18 -28.22 8.90
N SER A 624 33.14 -27.83 9.73
CA SER A 624 34.50 -27.61 9.25
C SER A 624 35.07 -28.94 8.77
N LYS A 625 35.24 -29.09 7.45
CA LYS A 625 35.99 -30.20 6.85
C LYS A 625 37.48 -29.99 7.11
N THR A 626 37.91 -30.19 8.36
CA THR A 626 39.31 -30.37 8.71
C THR A 626 39.78 -31.69 8.12
N CYS A 627 40.30 -31.66 6.90
CA CYS A 627 41.05 -32.80 6.37
C CYS A 627 42.32 -32.97 7.21
N ASN A 628 42.46 -34.09 7.93
CA ASN A 628 43.68 -34.44 8.68
C ASN A 628 44.82 -34.90 7.74
N CYS A 629 44.90 -34.31 6.55
CA CYS A 629 45.58 -34.88 5.39
C CYS A 629 46.56 -33.88 4.76
N TRP A 630 47.41 -33.19 5.54
CA TRP A 630 48.65 -32.56 5.07
C TRP A 630 49.68 -32.34 6.22
N PRO A 631 51.00 -32.26 5.94
CA PRO A 631 52.05 -32.29 6.97
C PRO A 631 52.28 -30.96 7.71
N LYS A 632 52.92 -31.04 8.88
CA LYS A 632 53.04 -29.98 9.91
C LYS A 632 53.94 -28.76 9.61
N TRP A 633 54.30 -28.46 8.36
CA TRP A 633 55.35 -27.45 8.04
C TRP A 633 54.91 -26.18 7.28
N CYS A 634 53.61 -25.87 7.16
CA CYS A 634 53.15 -24.65 6.47
C CYS A 634 52.14 -23.80 7.26
N CYS A 635 52.47 -23.46 8.52
CA CYS A 635 51.61 -22.65 9.41
C CYS A 635 52.37 -21.65 10.31
N LEU A 636 53.52 -21.12 9.85
CA LEU A 636 54.10 -19.92 10.46
C LEU A 636 53.52 -18.65 9.81
N CYS A 637 52.34 -18.23 10.28
CA CYS A 637 51.96 -16.81 10.39
C CYS A 637 50.67 -16.62 11.20
N CYS A 638 50.57 -15.51 11.93
CA CYS A 638 49.35 -14.99 12.59
C CYS A 638 48.67 -15.90 13.65
N GLY A 639 49.31 -16.09 14.81
CA GLY A 639 48.80 -16.92 15.93
C GLY A 639 48.85 -16.29 17.35
N SER A 640 48.85 -14.96 17.48
CA SER A 640 49.13 -14.27 18.76
C SER A 640 48.01 -14.31 19.81
N ARG A 641 47.84 -15.44 20.51
CA ARG A 641 47.12 -15.50 21.80
C ARG A 641 48.07 -15.17 22.96
N LYS A 642 47.68 -14.27 23.88
CA LYS A 642 48.36 -14.11 25.20
C LYS A 642 47.53 -14.73 26.33
N ASN A 643 48.20 -15.53 27.16
CA ASN A 643 47.63 -16.31 28.26
C ASN A 643 47.75 -15.59 29.62
N LYS A 644 46.82 -15.92 30.54
CA LYS A 644 47.08 -16.27 31.96
C LYS A 644 45.78 -16.88 32.55
N ARG A 645 45.75 -18.19 32.80
CA ARG A 645 46.15 -18.91 34.02
C ARG A 645 45.14 -18.78 35.18
N SER A 646 44.64 -19.93 35.62
CA SER A 646 43.71 -20.11 36.75
C SER A 646 44.42 -20.13 38.10
N LYS A 647 43.69 -19.82 39.18
CA LYS A 647 43.95 -20.37 40.51
C LYS A 647 42.72 -20.28 41.43
N THR A 648 42.34 -21.41 42.02
CA THR A 648 41.24 -21.53 43.00
C THR A 648 41.67 -20.99 44.37
N LYS A 649 40.78 -20.31 45.10
CA LYS A 649 40.89 -20.19 46.57
C LYS A 649 39.54 -19.97 47.27
N LYS A 650 39.54 -20.25 48.57
CA LYS A 650 38.38 -20.42 49.47
C LYS A 650 38.13 -19.16 50.34
N ASP A 651 36.99 -19.15 51.04
CA ASP A 651 36.36 -18.04 51.76
C ASP A 651 37.22 -17.21 52.74
N LYS A 652 36.86 -15.91 52.90
CA LYS A 652 36.70 -15.23 54.20
C LYS A 652 35.87 -13.93 54.08
N LYS A 653 35.54 -13.28 55.21
CA LYS A 653 34.29 -12.51 55.46
C LYS A 653 34.50 -11.16 56.19
N LYS A 654 33.50 -10.27 56.15
CA LYS A 654 33.34 -8.90 56.74
C LYS A 654 33.79 -7.74 55.82
N SER A 655 33.23 -6.52 55.88
CA SER A 655 32.16 -5.93 56.72
C SER A 655 31.21 -5.08 55.84
N LYS A 656 29.88 -5.22 55.88
CA LYS A 656 28.91 -4.51 56.76
C LYS A 656 29.16 -3.00 56.97
N HIS A 657 28.27 -2.16 56.41
CA HIS A 657 27.73 -0.96 57.07
C HIS A 657 26.39 -0.46 56.47
N ARG A 658 25.26 -1.10 56.81
CA ARG A 658 23.91 -0.47 56.79
C ARG A 658 22.93 -1.32 57.60
N GLU A 659 22.58 -0.92 58.81
CA GLU A 659 21.62 -1.65 59.66
C GLU A 659 20.87 -0.72 60.64
N ALA A 660 20.33 0.37 60.07
CA ALA A 660 19.22 1.15 60.61
C ALA A 660 18.41 1.65 59.38
N SER A 661 17.08 1.54 59.30
CA SER A 661 16.11 1.01 60.27
C SER A 661 15.29 -0.13 59.67
N LYS A 662 14.98 -1.16 60.47
CA LYS A 662 14.06 -2.27 60.13
C LYS A 662 13.10 -2.58 61.29
N GLN A 663 12.30 -1.59 61.64
CA GLN A 663 11.09 -1.68 62.49
C GLN A 663 10.27 -0.41 62.20
N ILE A 664 8.94 -0.48 62.36
CA ILE A 664 7.95 0.48 61.79
C ILE A 664 7.75 0.28 60.27
N HIS A 665 7.23 -0.89 59.87
CA HIS A 665 6.30 -1.05 58.72
C HIS A 665 5.52 -2.38 58.77
N ALA A 666 5.33 -2.96 59.96
CA ALA A 666 4.90 -4.37 60.12
C ALA A 666 3.39 -4.58 60.33
N LEU A 667 2.56 -3.55 60.08
CA LEU A 667 1.12 -3.56 60.42
C LEU A 667 0.16 -3.12 59.30
N GLU A 668 0.64 -2.54 58.20
CA GLU A 668 -0.20 -2.19 57.03
C GLU A 668 -0.24 -3.29 55.96
N THR A 669 0.56 -4.35 56.10
CA THR A 669 0.75 -5.38 55.06
C THR A 669 -0.38 -6.43 55.02
N ILE A 670 -1.44 -6.29 55.83
CA ILE A 670 -2.52 -7.27 55.95
C ILE A 670 -3.75 -6.89 55.09
N GLU A 671 -4.14 -5.61 55.03
CA GLU A 671 -5.33 -5.20 54.25
C GLU A 671 -5.09 -5.14 52.74
N GLU A 672 -3.86 -4.89 52.28
CA GLU A 672 -3.53 -4.96 50.85
C GLU A 672 -3.57 -6.40 50.28
N GLY A 673 -3.45 -7.43 51.13
CA GLY A 673 -3.37 -8.83 50.71
C GLY A 673 -4.62 -9.29 49.95
N LEU A 674 -5.79 -9.09 50.57
CA LEU A 674 -7.10 -9.51 50.04
C LEU A 674 -7.41 -8.89 48.66
N LYS A 675 -7.04 -7.63 48.43
CA LYS A 675 -7.24 -6.97 47.12
C LYS A 675 -6.30 -7.47 46.03
N LYS A 676 -5.12 -8.01 46.39
CA LYS A 676 -4.15 -8.60 45.44
C LYS A 676 -4.48 -10.06 45.11
N GLU A 677 -5.17 -10.77 45.98
CA GLU A 677 -5.49 -12.19 45.82
C GLU A 677 -6.60 -12.43 44.78
N THR A 678 -7.70 -11.67 44.82
CA THR A 678 -8.75 -11.70 43.77
C THR A 678 -8.18 -11.35 42.40
N ARG A 679 -7.25 -10.38 42.35
CA ARG A 679 -6.52 -9.94 41.13
C ARG A 679 -5.42 -10.91 40.67
N LYS A 680 -5.16 -11.98 41.42
CA LYS A 680 -4.43 -13.19 40.98
C LYS A 680 -5.39 -14.29 40.52
N ARG A 681 -6.50 -14.53 41.23
CA ARG A 681 -7.43 -15.63 40.92
C ARG A 681 -8.01 -15.52 39.51
N ASN A 682 -8.50 -14.33 39.11
CA ASN A 682 -8.99 -14.10 37.75
C ASN A 682 -7.88 -14.16 36.68
N ARG A 683 -6.63 -13.87 37.07
CA ARG A 683 -5.46 -13.94 36.16
C ARG A 683 -4.99 -15.37 35.93
N LEU A 684 -5.17 -16.24 36.93
CA LEU A 684 -4.81 -17.66 36.84
C LEU A 684 -5.69 -18.38 35.81
N ILE A 685 -7.01 -18.12 35.83
CA ILE A 685 -7.99 -18.68 34.89
C ILE A 685 -7.62 -18.35 33.44
N HIS A 686 -7.29 -17.09 33.16
CA HIS A 686 -6.87 -16.66 31.82
C HIS A 686 -5.48 -17.18 31.41
N SER A 687 -4.63 -17.55 32.38
CA SER A 687 -3.30 -18.13 32.12
C SER A 687 -3.35 -19.63 31.83
N THR A 688 -4.37 -20.37 32.29
CA THR A 688 -4.50 -21.80 32.02
C THR A 688 -4.75 -22.11 30.54
N GLU A 689 -5.53 -21.29 29.84
CA GLU A 689 -5.65 -21.37 28.37
C GLU A 689 -4.32 -20.99 27.70
N PHE A 690 -3.70 -19.89 28.11
CA PHE A 690 -2.44 -19.39 27.51
C PHE A 690 -1.27 -20.39 27.61
N VAL A 691 -1.19 -21.17 28.70
CA VAL A 691 -0.16 -22.21 28.85
C VAL A 691 -0.47 -23.44 27.98
N TYR A 692 -1.73 -23.86 27.89
CA TYR A 692 -2.14 -24.98 27.04
C TYR A 692 -1.94 -24.67 25.55
N PHE A 693 -2.23 -23.43 25.16
CA PHE A 693 -2.07 -22.90 23.81
C PHE A 693 -0.63 -22.99 23.27
N ILE A 694 0.37 -22.73 24.13
CA ILE A 694 1.80 -22.80 23.75
C ILE A 694 2.27 -24.26 23.55
N THR A 695 1.61 -25.25 24.18
CA THR A 695 2.06 -26.65 24.15
C THR A 695 1.64 -27.45 22.92
N GLU A 696 0.57 -27.08 22.21
CA GLU A 696 0.13 -27.81 21.00
C GLU A 696 0.83 -27.34 19.71
N THR A 697 1.35 -26.11 19.67
CA THR A 697 2.08 -25.59 18.51
C THR A 697 3.52 -26.10 18.48
N ASN A 698 3.89 -26.86 17.44
CA ASN A 698 5.26 -27.36 17.19
C ASN A 698 6.23 -26.24 16.75
N ILE A 699 6.52 -25.28 17.65
CA ILE A 699 7.39 -24.14 17.38
C ILE A 699 8.86 -24.56 17.32
N VAL A 700 9.53 -24.28 16.20
CA VAL A 700 10.93 -24.66 15.96
C VAL A 700 11.91 -23.81 16.77
N ALA A 701 12.18 -24.26 18.00
CA ALA A 701 13.42 -24.07 18.75
C ALA A 701 14.04 -22.65 18.75
N ARG A 702 13.30 -21.65 19.28
CA ARG A 702 13.90 -20.44 19.86
C ARG A 702 13.93 -20.57 21.39
N PRO A 703 14.96 -20.08 22.10
CA PRO A 703 15.00 -20.15 23.56
C PRO A 703 13.87 -19.28 24.15
N PRO A 704 13.13 -19.74 25.17
CA PRO A 704 11.99 -19.00 25.69
C PRO A 704 12.45 -17.68 26.33
N LEU A 705 11.95 -16.56 25.80
CA LEU A 705 11.93 -15.32 26.57
C LEU A 705 10.91 -15.51 27.69
N SER A 706 11.25 -15.05 28.89
CA SER A 706 10.29 -14.93 29.99
C SER A 706 9.16 -13.97 29.59
N GLN A 707 7.91 -14.33 29.90
CA GLN A 707 6.69 -13.56 29.59
C GLN A 707 6.86 -12.04 29.79
N GLU A 708 7.36 -11.63 30.95
CA GLU A 708 7.67 -10.23 31.32
C GLU A 708 8.56 -9.47 30.29
N LYS A 709 9.44 -10.17 29.56
CA LYS A 709 10.28 -9.58 28.48
C LYS A 709 9.53 -9.45 27.17
N LEU A 710 8.58 -10.34 26.88
CA LEU A 710 7.69 -10.22 25.72
C LEU A 710 6.71 -9.07 25.96
N GLU A 711 6.09 -9.01 27.13
CA GLU A 711 5.22 -7.91 27.56
C GLU A 711 5.96 -6.56 27.53
N LYS A 712 7.19 -6.48 28.05
CA LYS A 712 8.01 -5.26 27.94
C LYS A 712 8.37 -4.91 26.49
N LYS A 713 8.60 -5.90 25.61
CA LYS A 713 8.97 -5.62 24.21
C LYS A 713 7.77 -5.18 23.36
N PHE A 714 6.64 -5.87 23.49
CA PHE A 714 5.51 -5.81 22.56
C PHE A 714 4.24 -5.17 23.12
N GLY A 715 4.14 -4.95 24.44
CA GLY A 715 2.98 -4.42 25.13
C GLY A 715 2.16 -5.49 25.85
N GLN A 716 1.03 -5.07 26.45
CA GLN A 716 0.29 -5.89 27.44
C GLN A 716 -0.74 -6.86 26.82
N SER A 717 -1.01 -6.76 25.50
CA SER A 717 -1.97 -7.63 24.81
C SER A 717 -1.46 -9.08 24.74
N PRO A 718 -2.14 -10.07 25.36
CA PRO A 718 -1.72 -11.46 25.30
C PRO A 718 -1.93 -12.05 23.90
N VAL A 719 -2.97 -11.60 23.18
CA VAL A 719 -3.29 -12.04 21.82
C VAL A 719 -2.23 -11.56 20.83
N PHE A 720 -1.85 -10.28 20.89
CA PHE A 720 -0.77 -9.75 20.06
C PHE A 720 0.58 -10.39 20.39
N VAL A 721 0.91 -10.56 21.68
CA VAL A 721 2.14 -11.25 22.08
C VAL A 721 2.17 -12.68 21.51
N ALA A 722 1.07 -13.43 21.58
CA ALA A 722 0.97 -14.76 20.98
C ALA A 722 1.12 -14.72 19.44
N SER A 723 0.45 -13.80 18.74
CA SER A 723 0.52 -13.73 17.29
C SER A 723 1.92 -13.33 16.77
N THR A 724 2.71 -12.59 17.56
CA THR A 724 4.13 -12.30 17.23
C THR A 724 5.04 -13.52 17.20
N LEU A 725 4.65 -14.64 17.85
CA LEU A 725 5.45 -15.88 17.91
C LEU A 725 5.24 -16.77 16.67
N LEU A 726 4.19 -16.52 15.88
CA LEU A 726 3.90 -17.26 14.66
C LEU A 726 4.80 -16.75 13.51
N GLU A 727 5.83 -17.52 13.14
CA GLU A 727 6.76 -17.11 12.07
C GLU A 727 6.09 -17.04 10.68
N ASN A 728 5.06 -17.86 10.44
CA ASN A 728 4.33 -17.94 9.18
C ASN A 728 3.08 -17.04 9.12
N GLY A 729 2.71 -16.37 10.23
CA GLY A 729 1.48 -15.58 10.32
C GLY A 729 0.25 -16.41 10.71
N GLY A 730 -0.93 -15.89 10.36
CA GLY A 730 -2.24 -16.51 10.62
C GLY A 730 -2.83 -16.18 12.00
N ILE A 731 -4.15 -16.38 12.12
CA ILE A 731 -4.96 -16.20 13.34
C ILE A 731 -5.23 -17.58 13.97
N PRO A 732 -5.20 -17.72 15.31
CA PRO A 732 -5.60 -18.97 15.96
C PRO A 732 -7.13 -19.20 15.89
N ASN A 733 -7.54 -20.40 15.48
CA ASN A 733 -8.94 -20.80 15.27
C ASN A 733 -9.84 -20.81 16.52
N THR A 734 -9.35 -20.39 17.69
CA THR A 734 -10.02 -20.49 18.99
C THR A 734 -10.56 -19.16 19.53
N VAL A 735 -10.44 -18.06 18.78
CA VAL A 735 -10.80 -16.70 19.25
C VAL A 735 -12.01 -16.17 18.48
N SER A 736 -13.01 -15.59 19.16
CA SER A 736 -14.20 -15.05 18.49
C SER A 736 -13.94 -13.67 17.88
N SER A 737 -14.60 -13.36 16.76
CA SER A 737 -14.45 -12.09 16.03
C SER A 737 -14.71 -10.86 16.93
N SER A 738 -15.69 -10.93 17.84
CA SER A 738 -15.97 -9.86 18.80
C SER A 738 -14.85 -9.64 19.83
N SER A 739 -14.18 -10.72 20.27
CA SER A 739 -13.00 -10.61 21.13
C SER A 739 -11.76 -10.10 20.38
N LEU A 740 -11.60 -10.45 19.09
CA LEU A 740 -10.55 -9.89 18.23
C LEU A 740 -10.73 -8.38 18.01
N LEU A 741 -11.95 -7.90 17.73
CA LEU A 741 -12.22 -6.47 17.56
C LEU A 741 -11.98 -5.67 18.85
N LYS A 742 -12.40 -6.20 20.01
CA LYS A 742 -12.12 -5.57 21.31
C LYS A 742 -10.63 -5.41 21.57
N GLU A 743 -9.85 -6.44 21.24
CA GLU A 743 -8.40 -6.46 21.41
C GLU A 743 -7.69 -5.57 20.36
N ALA A 744 -8.22 -5.51 19.13
CA ALA A 744 -7.76 -4.61 18.08
C ALA A 744 -7.88 -3.13 18.50
N ILE A 745 -9.00 -2.74 19.14
CA ILE A 745 -9.17 -1.42 19.75
C ILE A 745 -8.16 -1.19 20.91
N HIS A 746 -7.89 -2.21 21.73
CA HIS A 746 -6.88 -2.09 22.80
C HIS A 746 -5.48 -1.78 22.24
N VAL A 747 -5.03 -2.48 21.20
CA VAL A 747 -3.66 -2.30 20.67
C VAL A 747 -3.46 -1.00 19.87
N ILE A 748 -4.53 -0.30 19.47
CA ILE A 748 -4.46 1.05 18.88
C ILE A 748 -4.71 2.19 19.90
N SER A 749 -4.83 1.88 21.20
CA SER A 749 -5.00 2.89 22.26
C SER A 749 -3.74 3.75 22.47
N CYS A 750 -3.92 5.01 22.86
CA CYS A 750 -2.84 6.01 22.87
C CYS A 750 -1.71 5.68 23.87
N GLY A 751 -2.04 5.00 24.97
CA GLY A 751 -1.09 4.55 25.99
C GLY A 751 -0.54 3.14 25.78
N TYR A 752 -0.87 2.43 24.68
CA TYR A 752 -0.42 1.05 24.48
C TYR A 752 1.12 0.93 24.41
N GLU A 753 1.79 1.97 23.91
CA GLU A 753 3.24 1.99 23.71
C GLU A 753 4.03 2.39 24.98
N ASP A 754 3.34 2.80 26.05
CA ASP A 754 3.97 3.25 27.30
C ASP A 754 4.85 2.17 27.92
N LYS A 755 6.09 2.54 28.22
CA LYS A 755 7.14 1.67 28.81
C LYS A 755 7.51 0.44 27.97
N THR A 756 7.00 0.34 26.74
CA THR A 756 7.37 -0.71 25.77
C THR A 756 8.62 -0.34 24.96
N GLU A 757 9.11 -1.25 24.12
CA GLU A 757 10.19 -1.01 23.16
C GLU A 757 9.71 -0.55 21.76
N TRP A 758 8.40 -0.31 21.58
CA TRP A 758 7.84 0.32 20.37
C TRP A 758 8.50 1.68 20.10
N GLY A 759 8.74 1.95 18.81
CA GLY A 759 9.41 3.15 18.32
C GLY A 759 10.92 3.21 18.57
N LYS A 760 11.45 2.33 19.42
CA LYS A 760 12.85 2.35 19.89
C LYS A 760 13.65 1.20 19.28
N GLU A 761 13.08 0.00 19.34
CA GLU A 761 13.65 -1.26 18.86
C GLU A 761 12.63 -2.11 18.08
N VAL A 762 11.35 -1.71 18.05
CA VAL A 762 10.22 -2.42 17.42
C VAL A 762 9.39 -1.46 16.57
N GLY A 763 9.06 -1.88 15.34
CA GLY A 763 8.29 -1.11 14.37
C GLY A 763 9.12 -0.11 13.56
N TRP A 764 8.45 0.89 12.99
CA TRP A 764 9.06 2.13 12.53
C TRP A 764 9.65 2.90 13.71
N ILE A 765 10.85 3.45 13.51
CA ILE A 765 11.67 4.05 14.58
C ILE A 765 11.41 5.54 14.72
N TYR A 766 11.20 6.01 15.96
CA TYR A 766 10.85 7.40 16.28
C TYR A 766 12.08 8.29 16.48
N GLY A 767 11.85 9.62 16.50
CA GLY A 767 12.89 10.62 16.75
C GLY A 767 13.58 11.20 15.51
N SER A 768 12.97 11.07 14.33
CA SER A 768 13.32 11.79 13.11
C SER A 768 12.08 12.05 12.25
N VAL A 769 12.09 13.12 11.45
CA VAL A 769 11.15 13.38 10.34
C VAL A 769 11.44 12.50 9.11
N THR A 770 12.54 11.73 9.12
CA THR A 770 12.86 10.65 8.17
C THR A 770 12.95 9.31 8.89
N GLU A 771 11.83 8.82 9.42
CA GLU A 771 11.72 7.51 10.08
C GLU A 771 12.07 6.34 9.14
N ASP A 772 11.96 6.56 7.82
CA ASP A 772 12.15 5.56 6.77
C ASP A 772 13.62 5.11 6.65
N ILE A 773 14.53 6.05 6.43
CA ILE A 773 15.97 5.78 6.35
C ILE A 773 16.46 5.21 7.69
N LEU A 774 15.95 5.73 8.81
CA LEU A 774 16.29 5.28 10.16
C LEU A 774 15.84 3.84 10.43
N THR A 775 14.62 3.47 10.00
CA THR A 775 14.09 2.11 10.15
C THR A 775 14.85 1.12 9.27
N GLY A 776 15.12 1.46 8.00
CA GLY A 776 15.94 0.63 7.10
C GLY A 776 17.37 0.40 7.65
N PHE A 777 18.01 1.47 8.13
CA PHE A 777 19.33 1.43 8.77
C PHE A 777 19.35 0.52 10.01
N LYS A 778 18.32 0.63 10.87
CA LYS A 778 18.15 -0.22 12.07
C LYS A 778 18.05 -1.70 11.68
N MET A 779 17.21 -2.05 10.71
CA MET A 779 17.08 -3.42 10.20
C MET A 779 18.39 -3.95 9.61
N HIS A 780 19.14 -3.13 8.86
CA HIS A 780 20.45 -3.53 8.32
C HIS A 780 21.50 -3.73 9.42
N CYS A 781 21.46 -2.97 10.52
CA CYS A 781 22.29 -3.20 11.71
C CYS A 781 22.01 -4.57 12.37
N HIS A 782 20.75 -5.04 12.33
CA HIS A 782 20.35 -6.41 12.76
C HIS A 782 20.72 -7.50 11.72
N GLY A 783 21.56 -7.18 10.72
CA GLY A 783 22.14 -8.13 9.77
C GLY A 783 21.18 -8.65 8.70
N TRP A 784 20.03 -7.99 8.54
CA TRP A 784 19.11 -8.25 7.44
C TRP A 784 19.66 -7.71 6.11
N ARG A 785 19.12 -8.24 5.01
CA ARG A 785 19.39 -7.82 3.64
C ARG A 785 18.08 -7.24 3.06
N SER A 786 18.12 -6.15 2.33
CA SER A 786 16.98 -5.74 1.49
C SER A 786 17.20 -6.13 0.02
N VAL A 787 16.16 -5.96 -0.80
CA VAL A 787 16.20 -6.18 -2.24
C VAL A 787 15.64 -4.97 -2.95
N TYR A 788 16.27 -4.58 -4.06
CA TYR A 788 15.68 -3.66 -5.02
C TYR A 788 15.06 -4.42 -6.20
N CYS A 789 13.79 -4.17 -6.51
CA CYS A 789 13.09 -4.76 -7.64
C CYS A 789 12.71 -3.67 -8.65
N ILE A 790 13.09 -3.85 -9.92
CA ILE A 790 12.79 -2.92 -11.01
C ILE A 790 12.10 -3.72 -12.14
N PRO A 791 10.77 -3.88 -12.09
CA PRO A 791 10.02 -4.52 -13.17
C PRO A 791 9.97 -3.65 -14.44
N LYS A 792 9.65 -4.30 -15.58
CA LYS A 792 9.57 -3.64 -16.89
C LYS A 792 8.48 -2.56 -16.95
N ARG A 793 7.31 -2.85 -16.37
CA ARG A 793 6.26 -1.88 -16.07
C ARG A 793 6.47 -1.41 -14.63
N PRO A 794 6.54 -0.10 -14.32
CA PRO A 794 6.70 0.39 -12.95
C PRO A 794 5.66 -0.23 -12.00
N ALA A 795 6.11 -0.79 -10.87
CA ALA A 795 5.22 -1.45 -9.92
C ALA A 795 4.25 -0.47 -9.27
N PHE A 796 4.78 0.66 -8.81
CA PHE A 796 4.07 1.75 -8.17
C PHE A 796 4.25 3.02 -9.00
N LYS A 797 3.22 3.86 -9.00
CA LYS A 797 3.24 5.22 -9.55
C LYS A 797 2.55 6.16 -8.57
N GLY A 798 2.92 7.43 -8.56
CA GLY A 798 2.23 8.45 -7.76
C GLY A 798 2.25 9.85 -8.38
N SER A 799 1.70 10.81 -7.66
CA SER A 799 1.66 12.22 -8.10
C SER A 799 2.94 12.98 -7.70
N ALA A 800 3.62 13.60 -8.66
CA ALA A 800 4.76 14.47 -8.34
C ALA A 800 4.29 15.85 -7.84
N PRO A 801 5.03 16.51 -6.91
CA PRO A 801 4.82 17.92 -6.59
C PRO A 801 5.01 18.80 -7.84
N ILE A 802 3.91 19.33 -8.38
CA ILE A 802 3.91 20.10 -9.64
C ILE A 802 4.47 21.53 -9.49
N ASN A 803 4.52 22.06 -8.26
CA ASN A 803 5.04 23.40 -7.96
C ASN A 803 6.37 23.35 -7.20
N LEU A 804 7.14 24.44 -7.29
CA LEU A 804 8.46 24.54 -6.67
C LEU A 804 8.41 24.67 -5.14
N SER A 805 7.34 25.24 -4.57
CA SER A 805 7.18 25.44 -3.12
C SER A 805 7.16 24.11 -2.38
N ASP A 806 6.27 23.20 -2.80
CA ASP A 806 6.11 21.90 -2.14
C ASP A 806 7.32 21.00 -2.38
N ARG A 807 7.96 21.12 -3.56
CA ARG A 807 9.22 20.44 -3.85
C ARG A 807 10.36 20.91 -2.93
N LEU A 808 10.46 22.22 -2.66
CA LEU A 808 11.43 22.77 -1.70
C LEU A 808 11.11 22.35 -0.26
N HIS A 809 9.84 22.42 0.17
CA HIS A 809 9.43 21.93 1.50
C HIS A 809 9.69 20.42 1.68
N GLN A 810 9.51 19.61 0.64
CA GLN A 810 9.84 18.18 0.65
C GLN A 810 11.34 17.95 0.85
N VAL A 811 12.20 18.62 0.08
CA VAL A 811 13.67 18.54 0.23
C VAL A 811 14.12 19.06 1.61
N LEU A 812 13.50 20.13 2.11
CA LEU A 812 13.78 20.68 3.44
C LEU A 812 13.45 19.67 4.55
N ARG A 813 12.32 18.96 4.47
CA ARG A 813 11.98 17.88 5.42
C ARG A 813 13.01 16.74 5.39
N TRP A 814 13.46 16.31 4.20
CA TRP A 814 14.49 15.27 4.07
C TRP A 814 15.84 15.71 4.65
N ALA A 815 16.24 16.97 4.40
CA ALA A 815 17.46 17.55 4.95
C ALA A 815 17.40 17.67 6.47
N LEU A 816 16.26 18.12 7.02
CA LEU A 816 16.02 18.25 8.46
C LEU A 816 16.07 16.89 9.16
N GLY A 817 15.34 15.87 8.67
CA GLY A 817 15.37 14.53 9.25
C GLY A 817 16.76 13.87 9.15
N SER A 818 17.52 14.14 8.10
CA SER A 818 18.91 13.71 7.99
C SER A 818 19.81 14.38 9.05
N VAL A 819 19.61 15.68 9.35
CA VAL A 819 20.31 16.37 10.43
C VAL A 819 19.87 15.87 11.82
N GLU A 820 18.59 15.55 12.02
CA GLU A 820 18.10 14.90 13.25
C GLU A 820 18.79 13.54 13.47
N ILE A 821 18.86 12.69 12.44
CA ILE A 821 19.59 11.40 12.52
C ILE A 821 21.07 11.63 12.80
N PHE A 822 21.72 12.65 12.24
CA PHE A 822 23.13 12.98 12.49
C PHE A 822 23.42 13.28 13.96
N LEU A 823 22.54 14.04 14.59
CA LEU A 823 22.68 14.47 15.99
C LEU A 823 22.12 13.42 16.97
N SER A 824 21.34 12.45 16.48
CA SER A 824 20.77 11.38 17.29
C SER A 824 21.79 10.34 17.79
N LYS A 825 21.35 9.57 18.78
CA LYS A 825 21.99 8.31 19.21
C LYS A 825 22.24 7.32 18.05
N HIS A 826 21.46 7.41 16.97
CA HIS A 826 21.43 6.44 15.87
C HIS A 826 22.29 6.84 14.65
N CYS A 827 23.10 7.91 14.74
CA CYS A 827 23.98 8.31 13.66
C CYS A 827 24.93 7.18 13.20
N PRO A 828 25.00 6.85 11.89
CA PRO A 828 25.82 5.76 11.35
C PRO A 828 27.34 5.85 11.58
N ILE A 829 27.85 6.98 12.05
CA ILE A 829 29.27 7.21 12.38
C ILE A 829 29.67 6.53 13.70
N TRP A 830 28.74 6.36 14.66
CA TRP A 830 29.00 5.70 15.95
C TRP A 830 28.01 4.60 16.33
N TYR A 831 26.80 4.57 15.76
CA TYR A 831 25.80 3.54 16.06
C TYR A 831 26.05 2.21 15.34
N GLY A 832 25.61 1.09 15.92
CA GLY A 832 25.53 -0.21 15.23
C GLY A 832 26.88 -0.86 14.91
N TYR A 833 27.97 -0.46 15.56
CA TYR A 833 29.26 -1.17 15.47
C TYR A 833 29.17 -2.53 16.17
N GLY A 834 29.76 -3.56 15.57
CA GLY A 834 29.59 -4.96 16.00
C GLY A 834 28.29 -5.63 15.52
N GLY A 835 27.36 -4.88 14.91
CA GLY A 835 26.19 -5.41 14.22
C GLY A 835 26.50 -6.00 12.84
N GLY A 836 25.45 -6.37 12.10
CA GLY A 836 25.55 -7.01 10.79
C GLY A 836 25.73 -6.08 9.58
N LEU A 837 25.83 -4.76 9.79
CA LEU A 837 25.95 -3.76 8.72
C LEU A 837 27.33 -3.82 8.03
N LYS A 838 27.34 -3.94 6.70
CA LYS A 838 28.57 -3.92 5.88
C LYS A 838 29.24 -2.54 5.88
N TRP A 839 30.55 -2.51 5.69
CA TRP A 839 31.32 -1.24 5.71
C TRP A 839 30.97 -0.29 4.56
N LEU A 840 30.82 -0.79 3.32
CA LEU A 840 30.35 0.02 2.19
C LEU A 840 28.89 0.49 2.34
N GLU A 841 28.05 -0.32 3.00
CA GLU A 841 26.68 0.08 3.30
C GLU A 841 26.66 1.22 4.34
N ARG A 842 27.51 1.11 5.38
CA ARG A 842 27.73 2.19 6.35
C ARG A 842 28.23 3.47 5.65
N PHE A 843 29.08 3.39 4.63
CA PHE A 843 29.49 4.57 3.85
C PHE A 843 28.29 5.21 3.14
N SER A 844 27.37 4.42 2.56
CA SER A 844 26.13 4.95 1.99
C SER A 844 25.26 5.62 3.04
N TYR A 845 25.02 4.96 4.19
CA TYR A 845 24.23 5.56 5.26
C TYR A 845 24.88 6.85 5.78
N ILE A 846 26.20 6.88 6.03
CA ILE A 846 26.92 8.12 6.40
C ILE A 846 26.70 9.21 5.34
N ASN A 847 26.80 8.90 4.04
CA ASN A 847 26.52 9.85 2.97
C ASN A 847 25.06 10.38 3.04
N SER A 848 24.08 9.49 3.24
CA SER A 848 22.66 9.84 3.40
C SER A 848 22.34 10.68 4.65
N VAL A 849 23.21 10.70 5.67
CA VAL A 849 23.05 11.58 6.84
C VAL A 849 23.88 12.87 6.72
N VAL A 850 25.03 12.83 6.05
CA VAL A 850 25.98 13.95 5.96
C VAL A 850 25.70 14.88 4.75
N TYR A 851 24.99 14.44 3.70
CA TYR A 851 24.75 15.26 2.50
C TYR A 851 24.21 16.68 2.74
N PRO A 852 23.32 16.97 3.74
CA PRO A 852 22.83 18.34 3.95
C PRO A 852 23.95 19.28 4.38
N TRP A 853 24.94 18.78 5.13
CA TRP A 853 26.06 19.57 5.63
C TRP A 853 26.99 20.05 4.51
N THR A 854 27.01 19.37 3.35
CA THR A 854 27.73 19.81 2.15
C THR A 854 27.18 21.14 1.58
N SER A 855 25.98 21.57 1.96
CA SER A 855 25.46 22.90 1.60
C SER A 855 26.28 24.06 2.18
N LEU A 856 26.87 23.90 3.37
CA LEU A 856 27.67 24.94 4.04
C LEU A 856 28.97 25.27 3.28
N PRO A 857 29.88 24.32 2.98
CA PRO A 857 31.05 24.59 2.15
C PRO A 857 30.67 24.93 0.71
N LEU A 858 29.52 24.45 0.19
CA LEU A 858 29.05 24.85 -1.14
C LEU A 858 28.72 26.35 -1.19
N LEU A 859 27.95 26.88 -0.24
CA LEU A 859 27.64 28.31 -0.15
C LEU A 859 28.91 29.15 0.00
N VAL A 860 29.83 28.74 0.86
CA VAL A 860 31.12 29.43 1.03
C VAL A 860 31.91 29.40 -0.28
N TYR A 861 32.12 28.23 -0.88
CA TYR A 861 32.89 28.07 -2.11
C TYR A 861 32.29 28.85 -3.30
N CYS A 862 30.96 28.92 -3.41
CA CYS A 862 30.29 29.72 -4.43
C CYS A 862 30.48 31.24 -4.27
N THR A 863 30.81 31.75 -3.07
CA THR A 863 31.14 33.18 -2.89
C THR A 863 32.61 33.52 -3.16
N LEU A 864 33.53 32.54 -3.08
CA LEU A 864 34.96 32.78 -3.29
C LEU A 864 35.29 33.47 -4.63
N PRO A 865 34.74 33.07 -5.81
CA PRO A 865 35.02 33.74 -7.07
C PRO A 865 34.63 35.23 -7.08
N ALA A 866 33.50 35.58 -6.45
CA ALA A 866 33.05 36.96 -6.33
C ALA A 866 33.97 37.78 -5.41
N ILE A 867 34.42 37.19 -4.29
CA ILE A 867 35.37 37.84 -3.38
C ILE A 867 36.73 38.05 -4.07
N CYS A 868 37.25 37.05 -4.80
CA CYS A 868 38.47 37.19 -5.58
C CYS A 868 38.37 38.30 -6.63
N LEU A 869 37.26 38.35 -7.38
CA LEU A 869 37.03 39.35 -8.43
C LEU A 869 36.90 40.78 -7.87
N LEU A 870 36.26 40.95 -6.70
CA LEU A 870 36.09 42.26 -6.05
C LEU A 870 37.34 42.74 -5.29
N THR A 871 38.20 41.84 -4.82
CA THR A 871 39.40 42.19 -4.04
C THR A 871 40.71 42.16 -4.83
N GLY A 872 40.71 41.54 -6.01
CA GLY A 872 41.92 41.25 -6.78
C GLY A 872 42.83 40.19 -6.15
N LYS A 873 42.40 39.52 -5.07
CA LYS A 873 43.20 38.50 -4.35
C LYS A 873 42.79 37.10 -4.80
N PHE A 874 43.69 36.41 -5.50
CA PHE A 874 43.42 35.09 -6.07
C PHE A 874 43.76 33.94 -5.12
N ILE A 875 42.97 32.85 -5.22
CA ILE A 875 43.14 31.63 -4.41
C ILE A 875 44.13 30.62 -5.01
N VAL A 876 44.70 30.91 -6.18
CA VAL A 876 45.70 30.10 -6.91
C VAL A 876 46.93 30.99 -7.13
N PRO A 877 48.17 30.49 -6.99
CA PRO A 877 49.36 31.28 -7.34
C PRO A 877 49.38 31.66 -8.82
N GLU A 878 50.02 32.78 -9.15
CA GLU A 878 50.04 33.33 -10.52
C GLU A 878 51.03 32.62 -11.46
N GLU A 879 51.96 31.82 -10.93
CA GLU A 879 52.94 31.09 -11.75
C GLU A 879 52.29 29.92 -12.51
N PRO A 880 52.49 29.81 -13.84
CA PRO A 880 51.75 28.86 -14.66
C PRO A 880 52.21 27.40 -14.50
N PHE A 881 51.24 26.51 -14.66
CA PHE A 881 51.28 25.05 -14.47
C PHE A 881 52.18 24.26 -15.49
N LEU A 882 53.23 24.89 -16.04
CA LEU A 882 53.93 24.44 -17.25
C LEU A 882 55.48 24.59 -17.24
N LEU A 883 56.10 25.05 -16.16
CA LEU A 883 57.55 25.36 -16.11
C LEU A 883 58.30 24.83 -14.87
N ALA A 884 57.91 23.64 -14.38
CA ALA A 884 58.62 22.88 -13.34
C ALA A 884 58.66 21.38 -13.67
#